data_AF-A0A031J6C2-F1
#
_entry.id   AF-A0A031J6C2-F1
#
_cell.length_a   1.000
_cell.length_b   1.000
_cell.length_c   1.000
_cell.angle_alpha   90.00
_cell.angle_beta   90.00
_cell.angle_gamma   90.00
#
_symmetry.space_group_name_H-M   'P 1'
#
loop_
_entity.id
_entity.type
_entity.pdbx_description
1 polymer ?
#
loop_
_entity_poly.entity_id
_entity_poly.type
_entity_poly.pdbx_seq_one_letter_code
_entity_poly.pdbx_strand_id
1 'polypeptide(L)'
;MSQPRARIASQLGLALAVILAVVISGSTVFALRSLDSANLDTREEHLASEARLLADQLNTFHSTLRESTQRLTGLFEKRFSAGLRVQADQMVAVAGVQTPSLLLGSEVLNNNFTEVDEFKQMSGGVATVFVRSGDDFVRVSTSLTKQDGSRAIGTVLDRQGPAYQRVLGGQAYIGRAVLFDRSYMTQYSPVRDSSGKVIAVLFIGFDYTDAQAAQFENLERFRIGQTGSLALLDEQKRWLVPPAGVQALDQSVAVMLDLAKTPGKGRFWSDKNEDFYSVSVPFDGGPWAVVASMPKAEIRAVTWAVGIRLVIGSILAMLLAVGATVWLLRSKLQPLSDLVRQAEALGAGDLSARLNVSSHDEIGQLARSFNQMGEALSTMVSHIRKAAEEVNSRAQALSGLSGGAYDGMEQQSGEITSMAGAVEEFSATSLNIADNMGNTERLAQENAQQTRIGRTSMQEASSSLEHIATALNSTATVINTLGQRSQEIGGIVGVITSIAEQTNLLALNAAIEAARAGEQGRGFAVVADEVRNLASRTREATDEISGMIQSIQRETGNAISTMEHGNTLMQEGLSRNADVASALARIDEQSRSAGQQFAAITTATQEQSSTATLLSSNLQSIALANSEQREVVSNLAITAKELETLAAGLRHEVDRFR
;
A
#
# COMPACT_ATOMS: atom_id res chain seq x y z
N MET A 1 26.23 -33.57 -14.78
CA MET A 1 27.38 -32.80 -15.29
C MET A 1 26.91 -31.40 -15.63
N SER A 2 26.89 -30.52 -14.63
CA SER A 2 26.43 -29.13 -14.74
C SER A 2 27.64 -28.20 -14.70
N GLN A 3 27.79 -27.38 -15.74
CA GLN A 3 28.86 -26.39 -15.85
C GLN A 3 28.88 -25.47 -14.61
N PRO A 4 30.07 -25.10 -14.08
CA PRO A 4 30.14 -24.13 -13.01
C PRO A 4 29.76 -22.76 -13.59
N ARG A 5 28.56 -22.28 -13.24
CA ARG A 5 28.16 -20.88 -13.46
C ARG A 5 29.21 -20.01 -12.78
N ALA A 6 30.11 -19.45 -13.57
CA ALA A 6 31.04 -18.41 -13.14
C ALA A 6 30.20 -17.29 -12.53
N ARG A 7 30.29 -17.14 -11.21
CA ARG A 7 29.49 -16.21 -10.40
C ARG A 7 29.65 -14.81 -10.99
N ILE A 8 28.56 -14.05 -11.07
CA ILE A 8 28.48 -12.65 -11.53
C ILE A 8 29.67 -11.79 -11.08
N ALA A 9 30.23 -12.08 -9.89
CA ALA A 9 31.49 -11.56 -9.37
C ALA A 9 32.71 -11.68 -10.32
N SER A 10 32.97 -12.85 -10.90
CA SER A 10 34.10 -13.04 -11.82
C SER A 10 33.86 -12.38 -13.18
N GLN A 11 32.61 -12.28 -13.61
CA GLN A 11 32.24 -11.57 -14.85
C GLN A 11 32.35 -10.05 -14.68
N LEU A 12 31.89 -9.50 -13.55
CA LEU A 12 32.08 -8.09 -13.18
C LEU A 12 33.56 -7.77 -12.97
N GLY A 13 34.32 -8.63 -12.29
CA GLY A 13 35.76 -8.45 -12.09
C GLY A 13 36.54 -8.42 -13.40
N LEU A 14 36.19 -9.28 -14.35
CA LEU A 14 36.83 -9.31 -15.67
C LEU A 14 36.40 -8.11 -16.53
N ALA A 15 35.12 -7.73 -16.50
CA ALA A 15 34.63 -6.55 -17.19
C ALA A 15 35.28 -5.25 -16.66
N LEU A 16 35.40 -5.11 -15.33
CA LEU A 16 36.04 -3.96 -14.71
C LEU A 16 37.54 -3.89 -15.04
N ALA A 17 38.23 -5.04 -15.06
CA ALA A 17 39.64 -5.11 -15.44
C ALA A 17 39.87 -4.71 -16.91
N VAL A 18 38.98 -5.12 -17.83
CA VAL A 18 39.04 -4.71 -19.24
C VAL A 18 38.77 -3.21 -19.38
N ILE A 19 37.79 -2.65 -18.67
CA ILE A 19 37.51 -1.22 -18.68
C ILE A 19 38.71 -0.42 -18.15
N LEU A 20 39.30 -0.84 -17.03
CA LEU A 20 40.50 -0.20 -16.47
C LEU A 20 41.69 -0.25 -17.43
N ALA A 21 41.91 -1.37 -18.12
CA ALA A 21 42.99 -1.50 -19.10
C ALA A 21 42.81 -0.54 -20.29
N VAL A 22 41.58 -0.40 -20.79
CA VAL A 22 41.24 0.53 -21.88
C VAL A 22 41.42 1.98 -21.44
N VAL A 23 40.95 2.35 -20.25
CA VAL A 23 41.04 3.72 -19.72
C VAL A 23 42.50 4.11 -19.46
N ILE A 24 43.30 3.25 -18.81
CA ILE A 24 44.71 3.52 -18.51
C ILE A 24 45.53 3.65 -19.80
N SER A 25 45.31 2.74 -20.77
CA SER A 25 46.02 2.78 -22.06
C SER A 25 45.63 4.03 -22.86
N GLY A 26 44.34 4.36 -22.93
CA GLY A 26 43.85 5.56 -23.61
C GLY A 26 44.37 6.85 -22.99
N SER A 27 44.37 6.95 -21.65
CA SER A 27 44.89 8.12 -20.93
C SER A 27 46.40 8.32 -21.15
N THR A 28 47.16 7.22 -21.24
CA THR A 28 48.61 7.29 -21.46
C THR A 28 48.95 7.81 -22.86
N VAL A 29 48.23 7.31 -23.88
CA VAL A 29 48.40 7.78 -25.27
C VAL A 29 47.97 9.25 -25.41
N PHE A 30 46.88 9.65 -24.75
CA PHE A 30 46.43 11.03 -24.72
C PHE A 30 47.46 11.95 -24.05
N ALA A 31 48.00 11.58 -22.89
CA ALA A 31 49.02 12.37 -22.18
C ALA A 31 50.31 12.54 -23.00
N LEU A 32 50.76 11.48 -23.68
CA LEU A 32 51.93 11.53 -24.56
C LEU A 32 51.74 12.49 -25.74
N ARG A 33 50.58 12.43 -26.41
CA ARG A 33 50.26 13.35 -27.52
C ARG A 33 50.11 14.79 -27.04
N SER A 34 49.47 15.00 -25.90
CA SER A 34 49.32 16.32 -25.30
C SER A 34 50.66 16.92 -24.91
N LEU A 35 51.59 16.12 -24.39
CA LEU A 35 52.93 16.55 -24.00
C LEU A 35 53.79 16.94 -25.20
N ASP A 36 53.72 16.17 -26.30
CA ASP A 36 54.48 16.46 -27.52
C ASP A 36 54.02 17.77 -28.18
N SER A 37 52.70 17.99 -28.26
CA SER A 37 52.13 19.25 -28.76
C SER A 37 52.49 20.44 -27.87
N ALA A 38 52.28 20.34 -26.56
CA ALA A 38 52.54 21.43 -25.63
C ALA A 38 54.03 21.83 -25.59
N ASN A 39 54.93 20.85 -25.68
CA ASN A 39 56.37 21.13 -25.71
C ASN A 39 56.78 21.84 -27.01
N LEU A 40 56.21 21.47 -28.16
CA LEU A 40 56.50 22.17 -29.42
C LEU A 40 55.99 23.61 -29.40
N ASP A 41 54.76 23.84 -28.93
CA ASP A 41 54.16 25.18 -28.85
C ASP A 41 54.98 26.09 -27.91
N THR A 42 55.38 25.57 -26.75
CA THR A 42 56.23 26.31 -25.79
C THR A 42 57.59 26.68 -26.40
N ARG A 43 58.18 25.77 -27.21
CA ARG A 43 59.47 26.02 -27.87
C ARG A 43 59.34 27.02 -29.02
N GLU A 44 58.25 26.99 -29.79
CA GLU A 44 57.95 28.00 -30.81
C GLU A 44 57.86 29.39 -30.20
N GLU A 45 57.08 29.55 -29.13
CA GLU A 45 56.93 30.83 -28.44
C GLU A 45 58.27 31.34 -27.89
N HIS A 46 59.06 30.46 -27.27
CA HIS A 46 60.35 30.83 -26.72
C HIS A 46 61.33 31.27 -27.82
N LEU A 47 61.44 30.53 -28.92
CA LEU A 47 62.29 30.90 -30.07
C LEU A 47 61.84 32.22 -30.71
N ALA A 48 60.53 32.41 -30.89
CA ALA A 48 59.96 33.65 -31.40
C ALA A 48 60.28 34.85 -30.49
N SER A 49 60.19 34.64 -29.17
CA SER A 49 60.49 35.67 -28.17
C SER A 49 61.96 36.08 -28.19
N GLU A 50 62.89 35.11 -28.25
CA GLU A 50 64.33 35.39 -28.32
C GLU A 50 64.70 36.14 -29.61
N ALA A 51 64.13 35.73 -30.75
CA ALA A 51 64.32 36.43 -32.02
C ALA A 51 63.78 37.86 -31.99
N ARG A 52 62.60 38.09 -31.39
CA ARG A 52 62.03 39.45 -31.20
C ARG A 52 62.90 40.30 -30.30
N LEU A 53 63.34 39.76 -29.17
CA LEU A 53 64.19 40.49 -28.21
C LEU A 53 65.48 40.97 -28.89
N LEU A 54 66.11 40.12 -29.71
CA LEU A 54 67.28 40.52 -30.48
C LEU A 54 66.97 41.59 -31.54
N ALA A 55 65.85 41.44 -32.27
CA ALA A 55 65.41 42.45 -33.25
C ALA A 55 65.21 43.83 -32.58
N ASP A 56 64.60 43.86 -31.40
CA ASP A 56 64.37 45.08 -30.60
C ASP A 56 65.68 45.68 -30.06
N GLN A 57 66.62 44.84 -29.62
CA GLN A 57 67.96 45.29 -29.19
C GLN A 57 68.74 45.94 -30.34
N LEU A 58 68.72 45.33 -31.53
CA LEU A 58 69.33 45.90 -32.74
C LEU A 58 68.66 47.23 -33.11
N ASN A 59 67.34 47.35 -32.90
CA ASN A 59 66.60 48.58 -33.21
C ASN A 59 66.97 49.71 -32.25
N THR A 60 67.11 49.37 -30.97
CA THR A 60 67.55 50.28 -29.91
C THR A 60 68.98 50.76 -30.18
N PHE A 61 69.88 49.87 -30.60
CA PHE A 61 71.25 50.23 -30.97
C PHE A 61 71.28 51.20 -32.16
N HIS A 62 70.56 50.91 -33.25
CA HIS A 62 70.51 51.78 -34.42
C HIS A 62 69.84 53.14 -34.15
N SER A 63 68.75 53.18 -33.37
CA SER A 63 68.07 54.43 -32.99
C SER A 63 68.97 55.30 -32.11
N THR A 64 69.68 54.71 -31.15
CA THR A 64 70.65 55.42 -30.30
C THR A 64 71.79 56.02 -31.13
N LEU A 65 72.30 55.29 -32.13
CA LEU A 65 73.30 55.82 -33.07
C LEU A 65 72.75 57.01 -33.86
N ARG A 66 71.52 56.90 -34.38
CA ARG A 66 70.85 57.98 -35.12
C ARG A 66 70.69 59.25 -34.27
N GLU A 67 70.19 59.11 -33.04
CA GLU A 67 70.03 60.25 -32.11
C GLU A 67 71.37 60.86 -31.69
N SER A 68 72.41 60.03 -31.50
CA SER A 68 73.75 60.51 -31.17
C SER A 68 74.35 61.32 -32.33
N THR A 69 74.23 60.83 -33.56
CA THR A 69 74.65 61.58 -34.76
C THR A 69 73.88 62.90 -34.92
N GLN A 70 72.58 62.92 -34.61
CA GLN A 70 71.77 64.15 -34.62
C GLN A 70 72.25 65.19 -33.61
N ARG A 71 72.47 64.78 -32.36
CA ARG A 71 72.99 65.66 -31.30
C ARG A 71 74.35 66.23 -31.68
N LEU A 72 75.24 65.39 -32.20
CA LEU A 72 76.56 65.79 -32.66
C LEU A 72 76.49 66.75 -33.85
N THR A 73 75.55 66.55 -34.77
CA THR A 73 75.34 67.47 -35.91
C THR A 73 74.91 68.85 -35.46
N GLY A 74 73.98 68.96 -34.51
CA GLY A 74 73.58 70.26 -33.97
C GLY A 74 74.74 71.03 -33.32
N LEU A 75 75.68 70.33 -32.67
CA LEU A 75 76.90 70.95 -32.12
C LEU A 75 77.83 71.45 -33.23
N PHE A 76 77.97 70.69 -34.32
CA PHE A 76 78.80 71.09 -35.45
C PHE A 76 78.19 72.28 -36.21
N GLU A 77 76.89 72.25 -36.49
CA GLU A 77 76.18 73.35 -37.16
C GLU A 77 76.31 74.68 -36.41
N LYS A 78 76.31 74.65 -35.08
CA LYS A 78 76.44 75.85 -34.25
C LYS A 78 77.77 76.59 -34.45
N ARG A 79 78.85 75.89 -34.84
CA ARG A 79 80.15 76.49 -35.17
C ARG A 79 80.07 77.37 -36.43
N PHE A 80 79.10 77.14 -37.30
CA PHE A 80 78.86 77.91 -38.51
C PHE A 80 77.72 78.94 -38.34
N SER A 81 77.36 79.30 -37.10
CA SER A 81 76.28 80.24 -36.80
C SER A 81 76.50 81.66 -37.34
N ALA A 82 77.75 82.06 -37.60
CA ALA A 82 78.06 83.31 -38.30
C ALA A 82 77.61 83.32 -39.78
N GLY A 83 77.17 82.16 -40.30
CA GLY A 83 76.68 81.97 -41.66
C GLY A 83 77.82 81.67 -42.64
N LEU A 84 77.52 80.81 -43.61
CA LEU A 84 78.42 80.49 -44.71
C LEU A 84 78.05 81.28 -45.96
N ARG A 85 79.06 81.77 -46.67
CA ARG A 85 78.88 82.48 -47.95
C ARG A 85 79.80 81.87 -49.01
N VAL A 86 79.29 81.75 -50.24
CA VAL A 86 80.09 81.30 -51.38
C VAL A 86 80.47 82.49 -52.26
N GLN A 87 81.74 82.61 -52.59
CA GLN A 87 82.25 83.51 -53.62
C GLN A 87 82.56 82.69 -54.88
N ALA A 88 81.66 82.79 -55.87
CA ALA A 88 81.73 81.99 -57.09
C ALA A 88 82.79 82.49 -58.08
N ASP A 89 83.21 83.75 -57.95
CA ASP A 89 84.26 84.40 -58.75
C ASP A 89 85.68 84.05 -58.27
N GLN A 90 85.83 83.59 -57.02
CA GLN A 90 87.10 83.16 -56.47
C GLN A 90 87.16 81.63 -56.33
N MET A 91 87.94 80.98 -57.18
CA MET A 91 88.12 79.53 -57.16
C MET A 91 89.37 79.14 -56.36
N VAL A 92 89.22 78.15 -55.47
CA VAL A 92 90.28 77.56 -54.65
C VAL A 92 90.51 76.10 -55.05
N ALA A 93 91.77 75.76 -55.30
CA ALA A 93 92.19 74.39 -55.59
C ALA A 93 92.11 73.53 -54.32
N VAL A 94 91.33 72.46 -54.36
CA VAL A 94 91.19 71.50 -53.28
C VAL A 94 91.55 70.11 -53.81
N ALA A 95 92.72 69.61 -53.43
CA ALA A 95 93.27 68.34 -53.94
C ALA A 95 93.19 68.20 -55.48
N GLY A 96 93.46 69.29 -56.20
CA GLY A 96 93.44 69.34 -57.67
C GLY A 96 92.08 69.68 -58.29
N VAL A 97 90.99 69.73 -57.50
CA VAL A 97 89.65 70.13 -57.97
C VAL A 97 89.43 71.62 -57.69
N GLN A 98 89.08 72.39 -58.72
CA GLN A 98 88.73 73.80 -58.56
C GLN A 98 87.33 73.93 -57.94
N THR A 99 87.25 74.58 -56.79
CA THR A 99 85.99 74.76 -56.04
C THR A 99 85.77 76.24 -55.73
N PRO A 100 84.52 76.73 -55.70
CA PRO A 100 84.24 78.07 -55.20
C PRO A 100 84.74 78.28 -53.77
N SER A 101 85.21 79.48 -53.47
CA SER A 101 85.64 79.86 -52.12
C SER A 101 84.43 79.89 -51.18
N LEU A 102 84.48 79.09 -50.11
CA LEU A 102 83.46 79.05 -49.06
C LEU A 102 84.00 79.79 -47.83
N LEU A 103 83.31 80.84 -47.41
CA LEU A 103 83.74 81.69 -46.30
C LEU A 103 82.89 81.49 -45.06
N LEU A 104 83.55 81.50 -43.90
CA LEU A 104 82.95 81.67 -42.58
C LEU A 104 83.45 83.00 -42.02
N GLY A 105 82.58 84.01 -41.96
CA GLY A 105 83.01 85.37 -41.66
C GLY A 105 83.98 85.90 -42.73
N SER A 106 85.25 86.07 -42.37
CA SER A 106 86.35 86.47 -43.27
C SER A 106 87.31 85.33 -43.63
N GLU A 107 87.15 84.13 -43.05
CA GLU A 107 88.06 83.01 -43.27
C GLU A 107 87.59 82.10 -44.40
N VAL A 108 88.51 81.66 -45.25
CA VAL A 108 88.26 80.67 -46.30
C VAL A 108 88.34 79.27 -45.70
N LEU A 109 87.27 78.48 -45.85
CA LEU A 109 87.17 77.12 -45.32
C LEU A 109 87.82 76.05 -46.22
N ASN A 110 88.03 76.35 -47.50
CA ASN A 110 88.66 75.41 -48.43
C ASN A 110 90.10 75.12 -47.99
N ASN A 111 90.43 73.84 -47.75
CA ASN A 111 91.68 73.37 -47.15
C ASN A 111 91.96 73.85 -45.71
N ASN A 112 90.98 74.45 -45.01
CA ASN A 112 91.09 74.79 -43.60
C ASN A 112 90.43 73.70 -42.74
N PHE A 113 91.21 73.00 -41.93
CA PHE A 113 90.78 71.81 -41.19
C PHE A 113 90.44 72.05 -39.72
N THR A 114 90.60 73.28 -39.21
CA THR A 114 90.49 73.58 -37.78
C THR A 114 89.14 73.14 -37.21
N GLU A 115 88.02 73.57 -37.80
CA GLU A 115 86.68 73.24 -37.29
C GLU A 115 86.36 71.74 -37.34
N VAL A 116 86.77 71.04 -38.41
CA VAL A 116 86.48 69.61 -38.58
C VAL A 116 87.37 68.73 -37.69
N ASP A 117 88.59 69.16 -37.39
CA ASP A 117 89.53 68.44 -36.53
C ASP A 117 89.22 68.64 -35.05
N GLU A 118 88.93 69.87 -34.64
CA GLU A 118 88.46 70.14 -33.27
C GLU A 118 87.18 69.35 -32.97
N PHE A 119 86.24 69.31 -33.93
CA PHE A 119 85.05 68.51 -33.78
C PHE A 119 85.36 67.02 -33.59
N LYS A 120 86.32 66.48 -34.36
CA LYS A 120 86.74 65.08 -34.23
C LYS A 120 87.38 64.78 -32.89
N GLN A 121 88.25 65.67 -32.40
CA GLN A 121 88.88 65.53 -31.10
C GLN A 121 87.86 65.58 -29.95
N MET A 122 86.84 66.43 -30.04
CA MET A 122 85.85 66.59 -28.99
C MET A 122 84.77 65.50 -28.97
N SER A 123 84.33 65.03 -30.15
CA SER A 123 83.16 64.14 -30.26
C SER A 123 83.50 62.68 -30.56
N GLY A 124 84.71 62.41 -31.05
CA GLY A 124 85.06 61.13 -31.66
C GLY A 124 84.43 60.88 -33.04
N GLY A 125 83.48 61.72 -33.48
CA GLY A 125 82.86 61.65 -34.81
C GLY A 125 83.68 62.40 -35.86
N VAL A 126 83.60 61.98 -37.11
CA VAL A 126 84.22 62.69 -38.24
C VAL A 126 83.30 63.78 -38.76
N ALA A 127 83.89 64.91 -39.18
CA ALA A 127 83.16 66.03 -39.74
C ALA A 127 83.66 66.37 -41.14
N THR A 128 82.79 66.97 -41.94
CA THR A 128 83.12 67.43 -43.28
C THR A 128 82.29 68.66 -43.65
N VAL A 129 82.92 69.59 -44.35
CA VAL A 129 82.26 70.67 -45.08
C VAL A 129 82.39 70.40 -46.57
N PHE A 130 81.26 70.32 -47.26
CA PHE A 130 81.20 70.30 -48.71
C PHE A 130 80.77 71.66 -49.24
N VAL A 131 81.34 72.10 -50.36
CA VAL A 131 80.84 73.26 -51.12
C VAL A 131 80.17 72.77 -52.40
N ARG A 132 79.12 73.47 -52.82
CA ARG A 132 78.49 73.23 -54.12
C ARG A 132 79.38 73.79 -55.23
N SER A 133 79.84 72.93 -56.13
CA SER A 133 80.56 73.29 -57.35
C SER A 133 79.79 72.73 -58.55
N GLY A 134 79.05 73.60 -59.25
CA GLY A 134 78.10 73.20 -60.27
C GLY A 134 76.95 72.37 -59.67
N ASP A 135 76.80 71.15 -60.15
CA ASP A 135 75.82 70.18 -59.63
C ASP A 135 76.37 69.32 -58.49
N ASP A 136 77.68 69.26 -58.30
CA ASP A 136 78.31 68.40 -57.30
C ASP A 136 78.55 69.11 -55.96
N PHE A 137 78.60 68.33 -54.89
CA PHE A 137 79.09 68.77 -53.59
C PHE A 137 80.48 68.21 -53.38
N VAL A 138 81.48 69.09 -53.43
CA VAL A 138 82.90 68.72 -53.31
C VAL A 138 83.36 68.91 -51.87
N ARG A 139 84.04 67.91 -51.32
CA ARG A 139 84.56 67.89 -49.96
C ARG A 139 85.73 68.88 -49.83
N VAL A 140 85.50 70.05 -49.22
CA VAL A 140 86.51 71.14 -49.14
C VAL A 140 87.28 71.20 -47.83
N SER A 141 86.71 70.66 -46.76
CA SER A 141 87.38 70.46 -45.48
C SER A 141 86.83 69.22 -44.81
N THR A 142 87.69 68.35 -44.28
CA THR A 142 87.25 67.09 -43.67
C THR A 142 88.26 66.53 -42.68
N SER A 143 87.76 65.91 -41.61
CA SER A 143 88.53 65.07 -40.69
C SER A 143 88.34 63.57 -40.94
N LEU A 144 87.55 63.21 -41.97
CA LEU A 144 87.43 61.84 -42.48
C LEU A 144 88.69 61.47 -43.27
N THR A 145 89.26 60.32 -42.92
CA THR A 145 90.45 59.75 -43.56
C THR A 145 90.07 58.56 -44.43
N LYS A 146 90.81 58.35 -45.52
CA LYS A 146 90.78 57.13 -46.32
C LYS A 146 91.55 56.02 -45.59
N GLN A 147 91.55 54.82 -46.16
CA GLN A 147 92.26 53.65 -45.62
C GLN A 147 93.78 53.86 -45.51
N ASP A 148 94.35 54.67 -46.41
CA ASP A 148 95.77 55.02 -46.41
C ASP A 148 96.14 56.10 -45.37
N GLY A 149 95.18 56.56 -44.56
CA GLY A 149 95.35 57.62 -43.55
C GLY A 149 95.32 59.04 -44.10
N SER A 150 95.30 59.23 -45.43
CA SER A 150 95.15 60.56 -46.04
C SER A 150 93.73 61.10 -45.87
N ARG A 151 93.55 62.43 -45.84
CA ARG A 151 92.22 63.03 -45.75
C ARG A 151 91.42 62.78 -47.02
N ALA A 152 90.13 62.51 -46.88
CA ALA A 152 89.24 62.28 -48.00
C ALA A 152 88.87 63.55 -48.79
N ILE A 153 89.67 64.61 -48.71
CA ILE A 153 89.41 65.91 -49.33
C ILE A 153 89.39 65.84 -50.87
N GLY A 154 88.59 66.70 -51.52
CA GLY A 154 88.43 66.75 -52.98
C GLY A 154 87.48 65.70 -53.57
N THR A 155 86.96 64.78 -52.75
CA THR A 155 85.96 63.79 -53.18
C THR A 155 84.56 64.41 -53.26
N VAL A 156 83.72 63.87 -54.15
CA VAL A 156 82.33 64.30 -54.33
C VAL A 156 81.36 63.46 -53.51
N LEU A 157 80.26 64.07 -53.09
CA LEU A 157 79.13 63.32 -52.53
C LEU A 157 78.49 62.43 -53.60
N ASP A 158 78.39 61.12 -53.33
CA ASP A 158 77.86 60.14 -54.29
C ASP A 158 76.41 60.44 -54.70
N ARG A 159 76.18 60.63 -56.00
CA ARG A 159 74.87 60.94 -56.59
C ARG A 159 73.87 59.79 -56.49
N GLN A 160 74.34 58.54 -56.42
CA GLN A 160 73.49 57.36 -56.26
C GLN A 160 73.16 57.09 -54.79
N GLY A 161 73.88 57.73 -53.87
CA GLY A 161 73.68 57.61 -52.44
C GLY A 161 72.33 58.18 -51.99
N PRO A 162 71.72 57.60 -50.95
CA PRO A 162 70.39 58.00 -50.45
C PRO A 162 70.35 59.43 -49.89
N ALA A 163 71.51 60.04 -49.60
CA ALA A 163 71.63 61.40 -49.09
C ALA A 163 71.50 62.48 -50.17
N TYR A 164 72.02 62.25 -51.38
CA TYR A 164 72.30 63.31 -52.35
C TYR A 164 71.04 64.05 -52.79
N GLN A 165 70.01 63.33 -53.23
CA GLN A 165 68.76 63.94 -53.69
C GLN A 165 68.03 64.73 -52.59
N ARG A 166 68.07 64.23 -51.35
CA ARG A 166 67.43 64.91 -50.21
C ARG A 166 68.14 66.21 -49.87
N VAL A 167 69.46 66.18 -49.82
CA VAL A 167 70.29 67.34 -49.49
C VAL A 167 70.27 68.38 -50.61
N LEU A 168 70.20 67.96 -51.88
CA LEU A 168 70.00 68.85 -53.02
C LEU A 168 68.64 69.56 -52.96
N GLY A 169 67.58 68.85 -52.55
CA GLY A 169 66.27 69.44 -52.21
C GLY A 169 66.27 70.27 -50.92
N GLY A 170 67.41 70.31 -50.23
CA GLY A 170 67.67 71.05 -49.01
C GLY A 170 66.98 70.49 -47.77
N GLN A 171 66.76 69.17 -47.74
CA GLN A 171 66.36 68.40 -46.57
C GLN A 171 67.57 67.67 -46.00
N ALA A 172 67.70 67.62 -44.67
CA ALA A 172 68.73 66.82 -44.04
C ALA A 172 68.48 65.31 -44.25
N TYR A 173 69.56 64.52 -44.38
CA TYR A 173 69.49 63.07 -44.45
C TYR A 173 70.29 62.45 -43.32
N ILE A 174 69.70 61.49 -42.62
CA ILE A 174 70.39 60.69 -41.60
C ILE A 174 70.24 59.21 -41.94
N GLY A 175 71.36 58.52 -42.05
CA GLY A 175 71.36 57.12 -42.39
C GLY A 175 72.73 56.48 -42.33
N ARG A 176 72.73 55.16 -42.46
CA ARG A 176 73.93 54.35 -42.52
C ARG A 176 74.64 54.59 -43.85
N ALA A 177 75.95 54.74 -43.80
CA ALA A 177 76.79 54.76 -44.99
C ALA A 177 78.07 53.97 -44.69
N VAL A 178 78.48 53.15 -45.66
CA VAL A 178 79.81 52.55 -45.63
C VAL A 178 80.74 53.51 -46.34
N LEU A 179 81.71 54.06 -45.61
CA LEU A 179 82.70 54.99 -46.14
C LEU A 179 84.08 54.39 -45.88
N PHE A 180 84.81 54.06 -46.96
CA PHE A 180 86.16 53.50 -46.89
C PHE A 180 86.25 52.21 -46.04
N ASP A 181 85.34 51.26 -46.26
CA ASP A 181 85.18 49.98 -45.53
C ASP A 181 84.88 50.11 -44.04
N ARG A 182 84.41 51.29 -43.60
CA ARG A 182 83.93 51.50 -42.24
C ARG A 182 82.47 51.94 -42.25
N SER A 183 81.69 51.44 -41.30
CA SER A 183 80.27 51.69 -41.14
C SER A 183 80.03 52.91 -40.27
N TYR A 184 79.43 53.94 -40.88
CA TYR A 184 79.10 55.20 -40.20
C TYR A 184 77.59 55.40 -40.12
N MET A 185 77.13 55.93 -38.99
CA MET A 185 75.84 56.61 -38.91
C MET A 185 76.09 58.06 -39.27
N THR A 186 75.60 58.46 -40.45
CA THR A 186 75.92 59.75 -41.06
C THR A 186 74.72 60.68 -41.06
N GLN A 187 74.99 61.97 -40.92
CA GLN A 187 74.03 63.04 -41.16
C GLN A 187 74.61 64.04 -42.14
N TYR A 188 73.81 64.41 -43.13
CA TYR A 188 74.10 65.45 -44.10
C TYR A 188 73.09 66.58 -43.93
N SER A 189 73.59 67.79 -43.66
CA SER A 189 72.80 68.99 -43.42
C SER A 189 73.09 70.05 -44.49
N PRO A 190 72.11 70.36 -45.36
CA PRO A 190 72.29 71.39 -46.38
C PRO A 190 72.33 72.78 -45.76
N VAL A 191 73.27 73.60 -46.21
CA VAL A 191 73.37 75.03 -45.88
C VAL A 191 72.91 75.85 -47.07
N ARG A 192 71.97 76.76 -46.83
CA ARG A 192 71.35 77.60 -47.87
C ARG A 192 71.88 79.03 -47.78
N ASP A 193 71.99 79.69 -48.92
CA ASP A 193 72.20 81.14 -48.96
C ASP A 193 70.88 81.90 -48.68
N SER A 194 70.96 83.24 -48.67
CA SER A 194 69.80 84.14 -48.52
C SER A 194 68.73 84.00 -49.62
N SER A 195 69.06 83.36 -50.76
CA SER A 195 68.10 83.06 -51.83
C SER A 195 67.41 81.70 -51.65
N GLY A 196 67.81 80.94 -50.63
CA GLY A 196 67.31 79.58 -50.36
C GLY A 196 68.01 78.48 -51.14
N LYS A 197 69.02 78.82 -51.97
CA LYS A 197 69.80 77.85 -52.75
C LYS A 197 70.80 77.15 -51.84
N VAL A 198 70.88 75.81 -51.94
CA VAL A 198 71.89 75.04 -51.20
C VAL A 198 73.27 75.34 -51.78
N ILE A 199 74.17 75.86 -50.94
CA ILE A 199 75.52 76.29 -51.30
C ILE A 199 76.61 75.42 -50.68
N ALA A 200 76.31 74.73 -49.58
CA ALA A 200 77.23 73.86 -48.88
C ALA A 200 76.46 72.73 -48.17
N VAL A 201 77.18 71.69 -47.74
CA VAL A 201 76.62 70.60 -46.94
C VAL A 201 77.56 70.33 -45.79
N LEU A 202 77.04 70.38 -44.58
CA LEU A 202 77.74 69.95 -43.38
C LEU A 202 77.46 68.46 -43.20
N PHE A 203 78.51 67.69 -42.95
CA PHE A 203 78.41 66.25 -42.75
C PHE A 203 79.06 65.85 -41.43
N ILE A 204 78.35 65.02 -40.69
CA ILE A 204 78.88 64.31 -39.52
C ILE A 204 78.73 62.81 -39.75
N GLY A 205 79.77 62.05 -39.40
CA GLY A 205 79.74 60.58 -39.38
C GLY A 205 80.19 60.07 -38.01
N PHE A 206 79.38 59.20 -37.40
CA PHE A 206 79.75 58.46 -36.19
C PHE A 206 80.08 57.02 -36.54
N ASP A 207 81.31 56.60 -36.29
CA ASP A 207 81.79 55.24 -36.61
C ASP A 207 81.22 54.24 -35.61
N TYR A 208 80.59 53.18 -36.11
CA TYR A 208 80.10 52.09 -35.26
C TYR A 208 80.62 50.72 -35.69
N THR A 209 81.60 50.66 -36.59
CA THR A 209 82.10 49.43 -37.22
C THR A 209 82.49 48.37 -36.19
N ASP A 210 83.36 48.74 -35.25
CA ASP A 210 83.93 47.79 -34.29
C ASP A 210 82.89 47.37 -33.23
N ALA A 211 82.01 48.30 -32.83
CA ALA A 211 80.91 48.01 -31.90
C ALA A 211 79.90 47.03 -32.49
N GLN A 212 79.58 47.16 -33.78
CA GLN A 212 78.69 46.25 -34.49
C GLN A 212 79.33 44.88 -34.71
N ALA A 213 80.62 44.82 -35.06
CA ALA A 213 81.34 43.56 -35.20
C ALA A 213 81.37 42.77 -33.88
N ALA A 214 81.65 43.44 -32.77
CA ALA A 214 81.62 42.82 -31.43
C ALA A 214 80.21 42.33 -31.05
N GLN A 215 79.16 43.05 -31.45
CA GLN A 215 77.78 42.61 -31.23
C GLN A 215 77.48 41.32 -32.01
N PHE A 216 77.90 41.22 -33.28
CA PHE A 216 77.70 40.01 -34.08
C PHE A 216 78.49 38.81 -33.56
N GLU A 217 79.74 38.99 -33.11
CA GLU A 217 80.53 37.92 -32.50
C GLU A 217 79.88 37.37 -31.22
N ASN A 218 79.27 38.23 -30.41
CA ASN A 218 78.54 37.78 -29.22
C ASN A 218 77.30 36.93 -29.59
N LEU A 219 76.64 37.21 -30.71
CA LEU A 219 75.49 36.43 -31.18
C LEU A 219 75.90 35.04 -31.69
N GLU A 220 77.06 34.91 -32.34
CA GLU A 220 77.57 33.60 -32.76
C GLU A 220 77.79 32.63 -31.59
N ARG A 221 78.12 33.16 -30.40
CA ARG A 221 78.32 32.38 -29.17
C ARG A 221 77.03 32.13 -28.39
N PHE A 222 75.98 32.89 -28.66
CA PHE A 222 74.71 32.76 -27.93
C PHE A 222 74.01 31.44 -28.27
N ARG A 223 73.47 30.77 -27.25
CA ARG A 223 72.71 29.53 -27.41
C ARG A 223 71.35 29.64 -26.75
N ILE A 224 70.31 29.24 -27.48
CA ILE A 224 68.95 29.07 -26.97
C ILE A 224 68.81 27.63 -26.51
N GLY A 225 68.61 27.41 -25.20
CA GLY A 225 68.69 26.05 -24.64
C GLY A 225 70.13 25.54 -24.60
N GLN A 226 70.37 24.30 -25.07
CA GLN A 226 71.70 23.70 -25.15
C GLN A 226 72.35 23.89 -26.53
N THR A 227 71.58 23.78 -27.61
CA THR A 227 72.14 23.76 -28.98
C THR A 227 71.47 24.74 -29.95
N GLY A 228 70.34 25.36 -29.58
CA GLY A 228 69.70 26.38 -30.41
C GLY A 228 70.54 27.65 -30.55
N SER A 229 70.28 28.47 -31.56
CA SER A 229 71.07 29.67 -31.88
C SER A 229 70.23 30.79 -32.50
N LEU A 230 70.80 32.00 -32.47
CA LEU A 230 70.31 33.17 -33.19
C LEU A 230 71.17 33.43 -34.42
N ALA A 231 70.54 33.86 -35.50
CA ALA A 231 71.19 34.13 -36.77
C ALA A 231 70.64 35.41 -37.41
N LEU A 232 71.45 36.05 -38.25
CA LEU A 232 71.14 37.31 -38.92
C LEU A 232 71.39 37.18 -40.42
N LEU A 233 70.36 37.45 -41.22
CA LEU A 233 70.42 37.43 -42.68
C LEU A 233 70.28 38.85 -43.24
N ASP A 234 71.17 39.27 -44.13
CA ASP A 234 71.11 40.58 -44.81
C ASP A 234 70.22 40.59 -46.08
N GLU A 235 69.97 41.78 -46.65
CA GLU A 235 69.23 41.95 -47.92
C GLU A 235 69.87 41.28 -49.11
N GLN A 236 71.19 41.18 -49.10
CA GLN A 236 71.97 40.52 -50.14
C GLN A 236 71.94 39.00 -49.98
N LYS A 237 71.10 38.48 -49.07
CA LYS A 237 70.90 37.06 -48.75
C LYS A 237 72.16 36.40 -48.21
N ARG A 238 73.01 37.16 -47.53
CA ARG A 238 74.22 36.69 -46.87
C ARG A 238 74.00 36.63 -45.37
N TRP A 239 74.56 35.61 -44.75
CA TRP A 239 74.59 35.47 -43.31
C TRP A 239 75.58 36.47 -42.72
N LEU A 240 75.07 37.41 -41.91
CA LEU A 240 75.89 38.25 -41.04
C LEU A 240 76.31 37.49 -39.77
N VAL A 241 75.41 36.62 -39.30
CA VAL A 241 75.65 35.65 -38.23
C VAL A 241 74.96 34.35 -38.66
N PRO A 242 75.69 33.26 -38.96
CA PRO A 242 75.07 32.02 -39.40
C PRO A 242 74.42 31.25 -38.24
N PRO A 243 73.33 30.50 -38.48
CA PRO A 243 72.76 29.61 -37.46
C PRO A 243 73.74 28.49 -37.10
N ALA A 244 73.89 28.22 -35.81
CA ALA A 244 74.80 27.19 -35.32
C ALA A 244 74.32 25.79 -35.71
N GLY A 245 75.26 24.92 -36.09
CA GLY A 245 74.99 23.53 -36.45
C GLY A 245 74.54 23.30 -37.90
N VAL A 246 74.16 24.36 -38.62
CA VAL A 246 73.74 24.27 -40.03
C VAL A 246 74.96 24.11 -40.93
N GLN A 247 74.99 23.02 -41.70
CA GLN A 247 76.04 22.67 -42.65
C GLN A 247 75.77 23.22 -44.05
N ALA A 248 74.52 23.25 -44.51
CA ALA A 248 74.16 23.77 -45.84
C ALA A 248 73.60 25.20 -45.76
N LEU A 249 74.46 26.16 -45.42
CA LEU A 249 74.08 27.57 -45.22
C LEU A 249 73.35 28.17 -46.44
N ASP A 250 73.78 27.85 -47.66
CA ASP A 250 73.15 28.38 -48.88
C ASP A 250 71.71 27.88 -49.08
N GLN A 251 71.45 26.61 -48.74
CA GLN A 251 70.10 26.02 -48.85
C GLN A 251 69.18 26.56 -47.75
N SER A 252 69.72 26.84 -46.57
CA SER A 252 68.95 27.39 -45.45
C SER A 252 68.36 28.77 -45.78
N VAL A 253 69.04 29.60 -46.58
CA VAL A 253 68.56 30.94 -46.95
C VAL A 253 67.17 30.89 -47.60
N ALA A 254 66.92 29.94 -48.51
CA ALA A 254 65.62 29.82 -49.16
C ALA A 254 64.50 29.49 -48.17
N VAL A 255 64.79 28.65 -47.18
CA VAL A 255 63.85 28.31 -46.10
C VAL A 255 63.57 29.51 -45.21
N MET A 256 64.60 30.30 -44.89
CA MET A 256 64.45 31.48 -44.02
C MET A 256 63.70 32.62 -44.69
N LEU A 257 63.86 32.78 -46.01
CA LEU A 257 63.05 33.72 -46.79
C LEU A 257 61.57 33.32 -46.82
N ASP A 258 61.25 32.03 -46.80
CA ASP A 258 59.87 31.57 -46.68
C ASP A 258 59.31 31.80 -45.28
N LEU A 259 60.09 31.50 -44.24
CA LEU A 259 59.74 31.78 -42.84
C LEU A 259 59.52 33.27 -42.57
N ALA A 260 60.27 34.15 -43.22
CA ALA A 260 60.09 35.60 -43.11
C ALA A 260 58.70 36.08 -43.57
N LYS A 261 57.96 35.30 -44.39
CA LYS A 261 56.58 35.62 -44.78
C LYS A 261 55.58 35.42 -43.65
N THR A 262 55.92 34.62 -42.63
CA THR A 262 55.08 34.33 -41.48
C THR A 262 55.82 34.61 -40.17
N PRO A 263 56.02 35.90 -39.82
CA PRO A 263 56.81 36.27 -38.64
C PRO A 263 56.30 35.62 -37.34
N GLY A 264 57.23 35.07 -36.55
CA GLY A 264 56.93 34.48 -35.25
C GLY A 264 56.29 33.08 -35.30
N LYS A 265 56.08 32.48 -36.48
CA LYS A 265 55.66 31.08 -36.62
C LYS A 265 56.81 30.22 -37.11
N GLY A 266 56.98 29.06 -36.48
CA GLY A 266 58.10 28.18 -36.72
C GLY A 266 57.77 27.08 -37.73
N ARG A 267 58.80 26.59 -38.42
CA ARG A 267 58.66 25.41 -39.28
C ARG A 267 59.85 24.47 -39.11
N PHE A 268 59.55 23.17 -39.20
CA PHE A 268 60.58 22.15 -39.37
C PHE A 268 61.13 22.16 -40.79
N TRP A 269 62.44 22.09 -40.89
CA TRP A 269 63.15 21.90 -42.13
C TRP A 269 64.35 21.00 -41.87
N SER A 270 64.88 20.38 -42.92
CA SER A 270 65.96 19.42 -42.79
C SER A 270 67.22 20.00 -43.40
N ASP A 271 68.32 19.88 -42.67
CA ASP A 271 69.67 20.12 -43.15
C ASP A 271 70.45 18.81 -43.13
N LYS A 272 70.57 18.18 -44.30
CA LYS A 272 71.19 16.85 -44.49
C LYS A 272 70.63 15.79 -43.52
N ASN A 273 71.31 15.54 -42.41
CA ASN A 273 71.01 14.49 -41.44
C ASN A 273 70.34 15.01 -40.16
N GLU A 274 70.15 16.32 -40.02
CA GLU A 274 69.54 16.94 -38.84
C GLU A 274 68.34 17.78 -39.23
N ASP A 275 67.23 17.61 -38.50
CA ASP A 275 66.05 18.46 -38.66
C ASP A 275 66.17 19.64 -37.70
N PHE A 276 65.91 20.84 -38.19
CA PHE A 276 65.86 22.06 -37.42
C PHE A 276 64.43 22.59 -37.36
N TYR A 277 64.07 23.19 -36.25
CA TYR A 277 62.89 24.03 -36.12
C TYR A 277 63.34 25.48 -36.07
N SER A 278 62.77 26.35 -36.90
CA SER A 278 63.22 27.74 -36.96
C SER A 278 62.08 28.72 -37.08
N VAL A 279 62.25 29.87 -36.44
CA VAL A 279 61.33 31.01 -36.41
C VAL A 279 62.07 32.23 -36.93
N SER A 280 61.40 33.03 -37.76
CA SER A 280 61.95 34.29 -38.30
C SER A 280 61.15 35.48 -37.78
N VAL A 281 61.84 36.58 -37.49
CA VAL A 281 61.29 37.86 -37.05
C VAL A 281 61.96 38.99 -37.85
N PRO A 282 61.20 39.93 -38.43
CA PRO A 282 61.78 41.06 -39.15
C PRO A 282 62.42 42.07 -38.20
N PHE A 283 63.48 42.72 -38.67
CA PHE A 283 64.07 43.89 -38.02
C PHE A 283 63.54 45.16 -38.69
N ASP A 284 62.92 46.08 -37.96
CA ASP A 284 62.34 47.31 -38.56
C ASP A 284 63.40 48.41 -38.80
N GLY A 285 64.52 48.39 -38.06
CA GLY A 285 65.57 49.41 -38.09
C GLY A 285 66.60 49.24 -39.22
N GLY A 286 66.39 48.26 -40.08
CA GLY A 286 67.27 47.89 -41.17
C GLY A 286 66.83 46.55 -41.74
N PRO A 287 67.38 46.13 -42.87
CA PRO A 287 66.72 45.12 -43.67
C PRO A 287 67.29 43.73 -43.38
N TRP A 288 67.33 43.40 -42.10
CA TRP A 288 67.83 42.12 -41.61
C TRP A 288 66.66 41.24 -41.17
N ALA A 289 66.79 39.94 -41.37
CA ALA A 289 65.90 38.97 -40.74
C ALA A 289 66.64 38.31 -39.56
N VAL A 290 66.01 38.34 -38.39
CA VAL A 290 66.50 37.65 -37.20
C VAL A 290 65.86 36.28 -37.16
N VAL A 291 66.69 35.23 -37.13
CA VAL A 291 66.23 33.85 -37.15
C VAL A 291 66.67 33.16 -35.86
N ALA A 292 65.74 32.52 -35.16
CA ALA A 292 66.04 31.59 -34.08
C ALA A 292 65.86 30.16 -34.58
N SER A 293 66.88 29.31 -34.39
CA SER A 293 66.90 27.93 -34.87
C SER A 293 67.27 26.97 -33.74
N MET A 294 66.62 25.81 -33.68
CA MET A 294 66.91 24.74 -32.71
C MET A 294 66.78 23.35 -33.35
N PRO A 295 67.70 22.41 -33.10
CA PRO A 295 67.58 21.03 -33.56
C PRO A 295 66.34 20.30 -33.00
N LYS A 296 65.68 19.50 -33.84
CA LYS A 296 64.53 18.65 -33.48
C LYS A 296 64.91 17.60 -32.43
N ALA A 297 66.16 17.15 -32.42
CA ALA A 297 66.67 16.21 -31.42
C ALA A 297 66.56 16.79 -29.99
N GLU A 298 66.86 18.08 -29.82
CA GLU A 298 66.74 18.75 -28.51
C GLU A 298 65.26 18.89 -28.09
N ILE A 299 64.36 19.22 -29.03
CA ILE A 299 62.92 19.33 -28.77
C ILE A 299 62.34 17.97 -28.32
N ARG A 300 62.78 16.86 -28.93
CA ARG A 300 62.28 15.50 -28.64
C ARG A 300 62.95 14.79 -27.46
N ALA A 301 64.13 15.23 -27.01
CA ALA A 301 64.81 14.60 -25.88
C ALA A 301 63.94 14.63 -24.59
N VAL A 302 63.18 15.72 -24.40
CA VAL A 302 62.28 15.89 -23.26
C VAL A 302 61.08 14.94 -23.33
N THR A 303 60.52 14.71 -24.53
CA THR A 303 59.33 13.86 -24.70
C THR A 303 59.64 12.38 -24.49
N TRP A 304 60.83 11.92 -24.88
CA TRP A 304 61.31 10.56 -24.62
C TRP A 304 61.53 10.25 -23.13
N ALA A 305 62.17 11.17 -22.38
CA ALA A 305 62.47 10.94 -20.97
C ALA A 305 61.21 10.90 -20.07
N VAL A 306 60.20 11.72 -20.37
CA VAL A 306 58.93 11.73 -19.65
C VAL A 306 58.04 10.57 -20.07
N GLY A 307 58.05 10.19 -21.36
CA GLY A 307 57.20 9.12 -21.87
C GLY A 307 57.49 7.74 -21.27
N ILE A 308 58.76 7.39 -21.06
CA ILE A 308 59.13 6.10 -20.43
C ILE A 308 58.63 6.01 -18.98
N ARG A 309 58.64 7.12 -18.22
CA ARG A 309 58.14 7.16 -16.85
C ARG A 309 56.63 6.94 -16.77
N LEU A 310 55.87 7.50 -17.73
CA LEU A 310 54.41 7.32 -17.81
C LEU A 310 54.02 5.88 -18.17
N VAL A 311 54.77 5.21 -19.04
CA VAL A 311 54.50 3.81 -19.41
C VAL A 311 54.74 2.87 -18.23
N ILE A 312 55.86 3.03 -17.50
CA ILE A 312 56.16 2.21 -16.31
C ILE A 312 55.10 2.43 -15.22
N GLY A 313 54.73 3.69 -14.95
CA GLY A 313 53.69 4.02 -13.97
C GLY A 313 52.33 3.39 -14.29
N SER A 314 51.97 3.35 -15.58
CA SER A 314 50.70 2.79 -16.05
C SER A 314 50.62 1.27 -15.93
N ILE A 315 51.73 0.56 -16.18
CA ILE A 315 51.83 -0.89 -15.98
C ILE A 315 51.71 -1.24 -14.48
N LEU A 316 52.38 -0.47 -13.61
CA LEU A 316 52.33 -0.69 -12.16
C LEU A 316 50.92 -0.44 -11.60
N ALA A 317 50.26 0.63 -12.05
CA ALA A 317 48.88 0.96 -11.67
C ALA A 317 47.89 -0.13 -12.09
N MET A 318 48.08 -0.73 -13.27
CA MET A 318 47.23 -1.81 -13.78
C MET A 318 47.37 -3.10 -12.95
N LEU A 319 48.59 -3.49 -12.57
CA LEU A 319 48.82 -4.66 -11.72
C LEU A 319 48.22 -4.50 -10.33
N LEU A 320 48.35 -3.30 -9.73
CA LEU A 320 47.74 -2.99 -8.43
C LEU A 320 46.21 -2.97 -8.48
N ALA A 321 45.62 -2.40 -9.52
CA ALA A 321 44.16 -2.34 -9.70
C ALA A 321 43.54 -3.74 -9.84
N VAL A 322 44.17 -4.62 -10.62
CA VAL A 322 43.70 -6.01 -10.80
C VAL A 322 43.84 -6.80 -9.50
N GLY A 323 44.97 -6.68 -8.79
CA GLY A 323 45.19 -7.35 -7.51
C GLY A 323 44.21 -6.93 -6.41
N ALA A 324 43.99 -5.62 -6.27
CA ALA A 324 43.04 -5.07 -5.29
C ALA A 324 41.60 -5.55 -5.57
N THR A 325 41.19 -5.59 -6.83
CA THR A 325 39.85 -6.04 -7.24
C THR A 325 39.59 -7.49 -6.85
N VAL A 326 40.53 -8.40 -7.11
CA VAL A 326 40.37 -9.83 -6.79
C VAL A 326 40.31 -10.07 -5.27
N TRP A 327 41.09 -9.33 -4.49
CA TRP A 327 41.09 -9.44 -3.03
C TRP A 327 39.79 -8.91 -2.40
N LEU A 328 39.29 -7.76 -2.86
CA LEU A 328 38.05 -7.14 -2.38
C LEU A 328 36.82 -8.01 -2.68
N LEU A 329 36.75 -8.60 -3.88
CA LEU A 329 35.65 -9.51 -4.26
C LEU A 329 35.65 -10.79 -3.42
N ARG A 330 36.81 -11.37 -3.09
CA ARG A 330 36.86 -12.59 -2.27
C ARG A 330 36.49 -12.35 -0.80
N SER A 331 36.95 -11.25 -0.21
CA SER A 331 36.70 -10.95 1.20
C SER A 331 35.26 -10.48 1.47
N LYS A 332 34.65 -9.70 0.56
CA LYS A 332 33.31 -9.13 0.76
C LYS A 332 32.15 -10.02 0.26
N LEU A 333 32.40 -10.99 -0.62
CA LEU A 333 31.35 -11.87 -1.16
C LEU A 333 31.30 -13.27 -0.51
N GLN A 334 32.20 -13.58 0.43
CA GLN A 334 32.16 -14.84 1.17
C GLN A 334 30.86 -15.03 2.00
N PRO A 335 30.32 -14.01 2.70
CA PRO A 335 29.05 -14.15 3.43
C PRO A 335 27.82 -14.40 2.54
N LEU A 336 27.91 -14.07 1.25
CA LEU A 336 26.84 -14.30 0.28
C LEU A 336 26.61 -15.80 0.01
N SER A 337 27.62 -16.66 0.15
CA SER A 337 27.39 -18.11 0.03
C SER A 337 26.67 -18.70 1.24
N ASP A 338 26.93 -18.15 2.44
CA ASP A 338 26.20 -18.57 3.64
C ASP A 338 24.74 -18.14 3.56
N LEU A 339 24.46 -16.96 2.97
CA LEU A 339 23.10 -16.50 2.70
C LEU A 339 22.36 -17.43 1.73
N VAL A 340 22.99 -17.84 0.63
CA VAL A 340 22.38 -18.80 -0.31
C VAL A 340 22.11 -20.14 0.38
N ARG A 341 23.07 -20.66 1.16
CA ARG A 341 22.90 -21.94 1.87
C ARG A 341 21.76 -21.88 2.89
N GLN A 342 21.67 -20.80 3.69
CA GLN A 342 20.59 -20.66 4.66
C GLN A 342 19.24 -20.36 4.01
N ALA A 343 19.22 -19.64 2.87
CA ALA A 343 17.99 -19.44 2.10
C ALA A 343 17.49 -20.74 1.46
N GLU A 344 18.39 -21.61 0.99
CA GLU A 344 18.05 -22.97 0.55
C GLU A 344 17.52 -23.82 1.71
N ALA A 345 18.12 -23.74 2.91
CA ALA A 345 17.63 -24.42 4.10
C ALA A 345 16.24 -23.93 4.52
N LEU A 346 16.01 -22.61 4.55
CA LEU A 346 14.70 -22.01 4.84
C LEU A 346 13.65 -22.40 3.79
N GLY A 347 14.01 -22.42 2.51
CA GLY A 347 13.15 -22.87 1.42
C GLY A 347 12.86 -24.38 1.43
N ALA A 348 13.76 -25.18 2.02
CA ALA A 348 13.57 -26.61 2.28
C ALA A 348 12.78 -26.90 3.57
N GLY A 349 12.38 -25.86 4.30
CA GLY A 349 11.53 -25.96 5.48
C GLY A 349 12.24 -25.82 6.82
N ASP A 350 13.56 -25.60 6.87
CA ASP A 350 14.27 -25.37 8.15
C ASP A 350 14.11 -23.91 8.61
N LEU A 351 13.12 -23.66 9.47
CA LEU A 351 12.83 -22.35 10.03
C LEU A 351 13.76 -21.98 11.18
N SER A 352 14.64 -22.89 11.61
CA SER A 352 15.69 -22.62 12.59
C SER A 352 16.94 -21.99 11.96
N ALA A 353 17.04 -22.00 10.62
CA ALA A 353 18.13 -21.38 9.88
C ALA A 353 18.27 -19.89 10.23
N ARG A 354 19.45 -19.50 10.72
CA ARG A 354 19.78 -18.10 11.03
C ARG A 354 21.13 -17.73 10.43
N LEU A 355 21.22 -16.49 9.96
CA LEU A 355 22.48 -15.88 9.51
C LEU A 355 23.14 -15.12 10.65
N ASN A 356 24.46 -15.30 10.79
CA ASN A 356 25.24 -14.53 11.73
C ASN A 356 25.48 -13.11 11.18
N VAL A 357 25.04 -12.08 11.91
CA VAL A 357 25.14 -10.69 11.48
C VAL A 357 26.47 -10.12 11.96
N SER A 358 27.50 -10.23 11.12
CA SER A 358 28.87 -9.76 11.44
C SER A 358 29.25 -8.42 10.79
N SER A 359 28.40 -7.89 9.92
CA SER A 359 28.65 -6.65 9.17
C SER A 359 27.53 -5.62 9.35
N HIS A 360 27.87 -4.34 9.20
CA HIS A 360 26.92 -3.21 9.24
C HIS A 360 26.59 -2.66 7.84
N ASP A 361 27.10 -3.30 6.78
CA ASP A 361 26.84 -2.95 5.38
C ASP A 361 25.54 -3.60 4.85
N GLU A 362 25.31 -3.49 3.54
CA GLU A 362 24.12 -4.00 2.84
C GLU A 362 23.95 -5.52 3.02
N ILE A 363 25.04 -6.26 3.20
CA ILE A 363 25.01 -7.71 3.47
C ILE A 363 24.53 -7.96 4.90
N GLY A 364 24.99 -7.14 5.87
CA GLY A 364 24.48 -7.15 7.24
C GLY A 364 23.00 -6.81 7.34
N GLN A 365 22.53 -5.84 6.56
CA GLN A 365 21.11 -5.50 6.45
C GLN A 365 20.31 -6.65 5.84
N LEU A 366 20.81 -7.28 4.77
CA LEU A 366 20.17 -8.43 4.14
C LEU A 366 20.08 -9.65 5.09
N ALA A 367 21.12 -9.90 5.88
CA ALA A 367 21.10 -10.95 6.91
C ALA A 367 20.08 -10.67 8.03
N ARG A 368 19.92 -9.41 8.47
CA ARG A 368 18.87 -9.02 9.43
C ARG A 368 17.47 -9.21 8.85
N SER A 369 17.24 -8.76 7.62
CA SER A 369 15.96 -8.95 6.92
C SER A 369 15.63 -10.43 6.69
N PHE A 370 16.63 -11.25 6.36
CA PHE A 370 16.47 -12.70 6.25
C PHE A 370 16.06 -13.34 7.59
N ASN A 371 16.72 -12.98 8.69
CA ASN A 371 16.38 -13.49 10.02
C ASN A 371 14.96 -13.04 10.46
N GLN A 372 14.57 -11.79 10.19
CA GLN A 372 13.20 -11.30 10.44
C GLN A 372 12.15 -12.07 9.61
N MET A 373 12.45 -12.36 8.34
CA MET A 373 11.59 -13.18 7.51
C MET A 373 11.46 -14.62 8.05
N GLY A 374 12.58 -15.23 8.45
CA GLY A 374 12.58 -16.56 9.09
C GLY A 374 11.79 -16.59 10.40
N GLU A 375 11.90 -15.55 11.23
CA GLU A 375 11.12 -15.40 12.47
C GLU A 375 9.62 -15.23 12.20
N ALA A 376 9.26 -14.40 11.21
CA ALA A 376 7.88 -14.19 10.80
C ALA A 376 7.24 -15.47 10.23
N LEU A 377 7.99 -16.23 9.41
CA LEU A 377 7.56 -17.53 8.90
C LEU A 377 7.42 -18.56 10.02
N SER A 378 8.38 -18.63 10.95
CA SER A 378 8.30 -19.49 12.14
C SER A 378 7.07 -19.19 13.00
N THR A 379 6.81 -17.91 13.25
CA THR A 379 5.62 -17.46 13.99
C THR A 379 4.33 -17.84 13.26
N MET A 380 4.28 -17.63 11.94
CA MET A 380 3.13 -17.98 11.11
C MET A 380 2.86 -19.49 11.11
N VAL A 381 3.89 -20.32 10.90
CA VAL A 381 3.81 -21.79 10.98
C VAL A 381 3.34 -22.23 12.36
N SER A 382 3.85 -21.61 13.44
CA SER A 382 3.38 -21.87 14.81
C SER A 382 1.90 -21.53 15.01
N HIS A 383 1.44 -20.39 14.50
CA HIS A 383 0.03 -19.98 14.56
C HIS A 383 -0.87 -20.92 13.74
N ILE A 384 -0.45 -21.32 12.55
CA ILE A 384 -1.20 -22.28 11.71
C ILE A 384 -1.28 -23.63 12.42
N ARG A 385 -0.20 -24.10 13.05
CA ARG A 385 -0.20 -25.36 13.82
C ARG A 385 -1.21 -25.32 14.98
N LYS A 386 -1.20 -24.24 15.77
CA LYS A 386 -2.18 -24.03 16.86
C LYS A 386 -3.61 -23.96 16.34
N ALA A 387 -3.84 -23.24 15.24
CA ALA A 387 -5.17 -23.13 14.63
C ALA A 387 -5.65 -24.49 14.11
N ALA A 388 -4.79 -25.30 13.50
CA ALA A 388 -5.10 -26.65 13.07
C ALA A 388 -5.46 -27.56 14.26
N GLU A 389 -4.71 -27.51 15.37
CA GLU A 389 -5.05 -28.24 16.60
C GLU A 389 -6.41 -27.81 17.18
N GLU A 390 -6.70 -26.50 17.18
CA GLU A 390 -7.98 -26.00 17.68
C GLU A 390 -9.15 -26.42 16.79
N VAL A 391 -9.00 -26.36 15.46
CA VAL A 391 -10.01 -26.88 14.51
C VAL A 391 -10.22 -28.38 14.71
N ASN A 392 -9.15 -29.17 14.86
CA ASN A 392 -9.23 -30.60 15.10
C ASN A 392 -9.99 -30.91 16.41
N SER A 393 -9.67 -30.20 17.50
CA SER A 393 -10.36 -30.38 18.78
C SER A 393 -11.85 -30.00 18.70
N ARG A 394 -12.18 -28.88 18.03
CA ARG A 394 -13.58 -28.47 17.82
C ARG A 394 -14.34 -29.42 16.91
N ALA A 395 -13.70 -29.97 15.89
CA ALA A 395 -14.27 -30.99 15.01
C ALA A 395 -14.60 -32.27 15.78
N GLN A 396 -13.70 -32.74 16.66
CA GLN A 396 -13.96 -33.89 17.52
C GLN A 396 -15.11 -33.63 18.51
N ALA A 397 -15.16 -32.45 19.11
CA ALA A 397 -16.27 -32.05 19.97
C ALA A 397 -17.60 -32.00 19.20
N LEU A 398 -17.59 -31.47 17.98
CA LEU A 398 -18.77 -31.44 17.10
C LEU A 398 -19.22 -32.85 16.72
N SER A 399 -18.29 -33.75 16.37
CA SER A 399 -18.61 -35.15 16.10
C SER A 399 -19.24 -35.86 17.31
N GLY A 400 -18.73 -35.60 18.52
CA GLY A 400 -19.30 -36.15 19.75
C GLY A 400 -20.70 -35.60 20.05
N LEU A 401 -20.89 -34.29 19.88
CA LEU A 401 -22.21 -33.65 20.04
C LEU A 401 -23.22 -34.17 19.02
N SER A 402 -22.81 -34.34 17.75
CA SER A 402 -23.66 -34.93 16.72
C SER A 402 -24.03 -36.38 17.05
N GLY A 403 -23.10 -37.18 17.57
CA GLY A 403 -23.40 -38.53 18.05
C GLY A 403 -24.45 -38.54 19.15
N GLY A 404 -24.28 -37.71 20.19
CA GLY A 404 -25.27 -37.60 21.26
C GLY A 404 -26.63 -37.05 20.81
N ALA A 405 -26.64 -36.11 19.85
CA ALA A 405 -27.88 -35.60 19.26
C ALA A 405 -28.61 -36.68 18.45
N TYR A 406 -27.87 -37.53 17.73
CA TYR A 406 -28.45 -38.65 16.98
C TYR A 406 -29.12 -39.67 17.91
N ASP A 407 -28.45 -40.04 19.00
CA ASP A 407 -29.01 -40.95 20.02
C ASP A 407 -30.27 -40.33 20.68
N GLY A 408 -30.23 -39.03 20.99
CA GLY A 408 -31.39 -38.31 21.52
C GLY A 408 -32.58 -38.29 20.55
N MET A 409 -32.33 -38.13 19.26
CA MET A 409 -33.37 -38.18 18.23
C MET A 409 -33.98 -39.57 18.06
N GLU A 410 -33.16 -40.63 18.17
CA GLU A 410 -33.63 -42.02 18.17
C GLU A 410 -34.54 -42.30 19.37
N GLN A 411 -34.15 -41.85 20.57
CA GLN A 411 -35.01 -41.94 21.76
C GLN A 411 -36.33 -41.18 21.55
N GLN A 412 -36.26 -39.94 21.06
CA GLN A 412 -37.45 -39.13 20.79
C GLN A 412 -38.36 -39.78 19.74
N SER A 413 -37.81 -40.49 18.74
CA SER A 413 -38.60 -41.28 17.79
C SER A 413 -39.38 -42.40 18.47
N GLY A 414 -38.75 -43.07 19.44
CA GLY A 414 -39.42 -44.07 20.28
C GLY A 414 -40.57 -43.45 21.08
N GLU A 415 -40.34 -42.31 21.73
CA GLU A 415 -41.36 -41.58 22.50
C GLU A 415 -42.53 -41.13 21.63
N ILE A 416 -42.26 -40.60 20.43
CA ILE A 416 -43.32 -40.21 19.47
C ILE A 416 -44.17 -41.42 19.07
N THR A 417 -43.55 -42.59 18.85
CA THR A 417 -44.26 -43.82 18.51
C THR A 417 -45.16 -44.29 19.66
N SER A 418 -44.65 -44.23 20.90
CA SER A 418 -45.45 -44.53 22.08
C SER A 418 -46.61 -43.55 22.28
N MET A 419 -46.37 -42.26 22.07
CA MET A 419 -47.43 -41.25 22.11
C MET A 419 -48.49 -41.49 21.04
N ALA A 420 -48.09 -41.87 19.82
CA ALA A 420 -49.04 -42.17 18.75
C ALA A 420 -49.97 -43.33 19.13
N GLY A 421 -49.41 -44.41 19.69
CA GLY A 421 -50.19 -45.54 20.21
C GLY A 421 -51.15 -45.11 21.34
N ALA A 422 -50.68 -44.29 22.28
CA ALA A 422 -51.54 -43.78 23.36
C ALA A 422 -52.67 -42.89 22.85
N VAL A 423 -52.45 -42.10 21.80
CA VAL A 423 -53.49 -41.25 21.18
C VAL A 423 -54.52 -42.09 20.42
N GLU A 424 -54.09 -43.15 19.72
CA GLU A 424 -55.01 -44.10 19.09
C GLU A 424 -55.89 -44.80 20.12
N GLU A 425 -55.30 -45.32 21.21
CA GLU A 425 -56.03 -45.95 22.30
C GLU A 425 -56.98 -44.97 22.99
N PHE A 426 -56.54 -43.73 23.22
CA PHE A 426 -57.38 -42.67 23.79
C PHE A 426 -58.58 -42.34 22.89
N SER A 427 -58.38 -42.24 21.58
CA SER A 427 -59.45 -42.02 20.60
C SER A 427 -60.47 -43.15 20.60
N ALA A 428 -59.99 -44.40 20.55
CA ALA A 428 -60.84 -45.59 20.61
C ALA A 428 -61.64 -45.67 21.92
N THR A 429 -61.00 -45.35 23.05
CA THR A 429 -61.66 -45.34 24.35
C THR A 429 -62.71 -44.24 24.44
N SER A 430 -62.44 -43.05 23.90
CA SER A 430 -63.42 -41.95 23.87
C SER A 430 -64.67 -42.32 23.06
N LEU A 431 -64.50 -42.98 21.91
CA LEU A 431 -65.61 -43.50 21.11
C LEU A 431 -66.43 -44.57 21.86
N ASN A 432 -65.76 -45.50 22.54
CA ASN A 432 -66.43 -46.51 23.36
C ASN A 432 -67.22 -45.90 24.53
N ILE A 433 -66.70 -44.83 25.15
CA ILE A 433 -67.44 -44.12 26.20
C ILE A 433 -68.67 -43.42 25.59
N ALA A 434 -68.53 -42.74 24.44
CA ALA A 434 -69.67 -42.10 23.77
C ALA A 434 -70.80 -43.09 23.45
N ASP A 435 -70.47 -44.28 22.91
CA ASP A 435 -71.45 -45.32 22.61
C ASP A 435 -72.13 -45.87 23.88
N ASN A 436 -71.35 -46.12 24.94
CA ASN A 436 -71.88 -46.53 26.24
C ASN A 436 -72.80 -45.47 26.86
N MET A 437 -72.47 -44.18 26.73
CA MET A 437 -73.32 -43.09 27.20
C MET A 437 -74.63 -43.02 26.41
N GLY A 438 -74.60 -43.22 25.09
CA GLY A 438 -75.82 -43.33 24.28
C GLY A 438 -76.74 -44.47 24.74
N ASN A 439 -76.17 -45.65 25.04
CA ASN A 439 -76.94 -46.76 25.62
C ASN A 439 -77.49 -46.43 27.01
N THR A 440 -76.72 -45.76 27.86
CA THR A 440 -77.12 -45.41 29.22
C THR A 440 -78.19 -44.32 29.24
N GLU A 441 -78.13 -43.36 28.32
CA GLU A 441 -79.18 -42.36 28.10
C GLU A 441 -80.51 -43.02 27.72
N ARG A 442 -80.49 -43.98 26.79
CA ARG A 442 -81.68 -44.75 26.41
C ARG A 442 -82.27 -45.52 27.61
N LEU A 443 -81.45 -46.18 28.42
CA LEU A 443 -81.91 -46.86 29.65
C LEU A 443 -82.53 -45.88 30.66
N ALA A 444 -81.97 -44.67 30.80
CA ALA A 444 -82.55 -43.64 31.65
C ALA A 444 -83.92 -43.16 31.14
N GLN A 445 -84.09 -43.02 29.82
CA GLN A 445 -85.38 -42.69 29.20
C GLN A 445 -86.41 -43.81 29.39
N GLU A 446 -86.01 -45.08 29.21
CA GLU A 446 -86.85 -46.25 29.46
C GLU A 446 -87.29 -46.31 30.94
N ASN A 447 -86.39 -46.06 31.90
CA ASN A 447 -86.71 -45.98 33.32
C ASN A 447 -87.70 -44.84 33.65
N ALA A 448 -87.52 -43.65 33.06
CA ALA A 448 -88.46 -42.55 33.24
C ALA A 448 -89.87 -42.92 32.71
N GLN A 449 -89.93 -43.57 31.55
CA GLN A 449 -91.19 -44.07 31.00
C GLN A 449 -91.84 -45.11 31.92
N GLN A 450 -91.09 -46.10 32.39
CA GLN A 450 -91.62 -47.15 33.27
C GLN A 450 -92.11 -46.58 34.61
N THR A 451 -91.40 -45.57 35.12
CA THR A 451 -91.77 -44.87 36.35
C THR A 451 -93.06 -44.08 36.19
N ARG A 452 -93.28 -43.43 35.03
CA ARG A 452 -94.57 -42.78 34.71
C ARG A 452 -95.72 -43.77 34.64
N ILE A 453 -95.51 -44.93 34.03
CA ILE A 453 -96.51 -46.01 34.00
C ILE A 453 -96.85 -46.43 35.43
N GLY A 454 -95.84 -46.73 36.25
CA GLY A 454 -96.04 -47.09 37.65
C GLY A 454 -96.78 -46.02 38.45
N ARG A 455 -96.45 -44.74 38.25
CA ARG A 455 -97.11 -43.62 38.93
C ARG A 455 -98.59 -43.53 38.56
N THR A 456 -98.93 -43.79 37.30
CA THR A 456 -100.31 -43.85 36.81
C THR A 456 -101.07 -45.00 37.49
N SER A 457 -100.47 -46.19 37.57
CA SER A 457 -101.06 -47.34 38.27
C SER A 457 -101.27 -47.08 39.78
N MET A 458 -100.35 -46.37 40.44
CA MET A 458 -100.54 -45.98 41.85
C MET A 458 -101.69 -44.98 42.03
N GLN A 459 -101.88 -44.04 41.09
CA GLN A 459 -103.02 -43.13 41.09
C GLN A 459 -104.35 -43.89 40.91
N GLU A 460 -104.41 -44.85 39.99
CA GLU A 460 -105.58 -45.72 39.79
C GLU A 460 -105.88 -46.58 41.04
N ALA A 461 -104.84 -47.13 41.66
CA ALA A 461 -104.97 -47.87 42.90
C ALA A 461 -105.46 -46.98 44.06
N SER A 462 -104.99 -45.73 44.15
CA SER A 462 -105.44 -44.78 45.18
C SER A 462 -106.93 -44.48 45.02
N SER A 463 -107.38 -44.21 43.80
CA SER A 463 -108.80 -44.00 43.48
C SER A 463 -109.65 -45.23 43.81
N SER A 464 -109.16 -46.44 43.49
CA SER A 464 -109.85 -47.69 43.84
C SER A 464 -109.97 -47.89 45.35
N LEU A 465 -108.93 -47.56 46.11
CA LEU A 465 -108.96 -47.64 47.57
C LEU A 465 -109.93 -46.61 48.18
N GLU A 466 -109.98 -45.38 47.67
CA GLU A 466 -110.97 -44.38 48.10
C GLU A 466 -112.41 -44.85 47.85
N HIS A 467 -112.67 -45.49 46.70
CA HIS A 467 -113.98 -46.09 46.42
C HIS A 467 -114.34 -47.22 47.40
N ILE A 468 -113.39 -48.10 47.74
CA ILE A 468 -113.60 -49.17 48.73
C ILE A 468 -113.87 -48.59 50.12
N ALA A 469 -113.11 -47.58 50.55
CA ALA A 469 -113.32 -46.91 51.84
C ALA A 469 -114.73 -46.29 51.93
N THR A 470 -115.18 -45.67 50.84
CA THR A 470 -116.54 -45.11 50.74
C THR A 470 -117.61 -46.20 50.83
N ALA A 471 -117.42 -47.32 50.13
CA ALA A 471 -118.35 -48.47 50.17
C ALA A 471 -118.41 -49.13 51.57
N LEU A 472 -117.26 -49.29 52.24
CA LEU A 472 -117.20 -49.79 53.62
C LEU A 472 -117.96 -48.88 54.60
N ASN A 473 -117.77 -47.56 54.49
CA ASN A 473 -118.47 -46.60 55.35
C ASN A 473 -120.00 -46.62 55.12
N SER A 474 -120.43 -46.77 53.86
CA SER A 474 -121.85 -46.96 53.53
C SER A 474 -122.40 -48.26 54.12
N THR A 475 -121.62 -49.35 54.06
CA THR A 475 -122.04 -50.66 54.60
C THR A 475 -122.13 -50.61 56.13
N ALA A 476 -121.19 -49.93 56.80
CA ALA A 476 -121.21 -49.72 58.24
C ALA A 476 -122.48 -48.98 58.69
N THR A 477 -122.91 -47.99 57.91
CA THR A 477 -124.17 -47.26 58.16
C THR A 477 -125.39 -48.16 58.09
N VAL A 478 -125.44 -49.06 57.09
CA VAL A 478 -126.55 -50.03 56.92
C VAL A 478 -126.59 -51.04 58.07
N ILE A 479 -125.45 -51.60 58.44
CA ILE A 479 -125.36 -52.57 59.55
C ILE A 479 -125.68 -51.90 60.89
N ASN A 480 -125.22 -50.67 61.13
CA ASN A 480 -125.57 -49.92 62.34
C ASN A 480 -127.09 -49.69 62.44
N THR A 481 -127.73 -49.36 61.31
CA THR A 481 -129.19 -49.25 61.23
C THR A 481 -129.88 -50.58 61.53
N LEU A 482 -129.36 -51.71 61.04
CA LEU A 482 -129.87 -53.05 61.36
C LEU A 482 -129.72 -53.38 62.85
N GLY A 483 -128.57 -53.04 63.45
CA GLY A 483 -128.33 -53.17 64.89
C GLY A 483 -129.35 -52.39 65.72
N GLN A 484 -129.62 -51.12 65.36
CA GLN A 484 -130.63 -50.29 66.03
C GLN A 484 -132.04 -50.89 65.90
N ARG A 485 -132.45 -51.31 64.68
CA ARG A 485 -133.75 -51.96 64.47
C ARG A 485 -133.88 -53.27 65.25
N SER A 486 -132.79 -54.03 65.39
CA SER A 486 -132.78 -55.27 66.17
C SER A 486 -132.92 -54.98 67.67
N GLN A 487 -132.35 -53.88 68.18
CA GLN A 487 -132.56 -53.40 69.55
C GLN A 487 -134.03 -53.01 69.79
N GLU A 488 -134.66 -52.30 68.85
CA GLU A 488 -136.08 -51.95 68.92
C GLU A 488 -136.97 -53.21 68.96
N ILE A 489 -136.70 -54.18 68.09
CA ILE A 489 -137.43 -55.46 68.07
C ILE A 489 -137.23 -56.22 69.39
N GLY A 490 -136.01 -56.27 69.94
CA GLY A 490 -135.73 -56.89 71.24
C GLY A 490 -136.56 -56.27 72.37
N GLY A 491 -136.74 -54.95 72.35
CA GLY A 491 -137.63 -54.25 73.28
C GLY A 491 -139.10 -54.66 73.14
N ILE A 492 -139.61 -54.78 71.91
CA ILE A 492 -140.97 -55.25 71.64
C ILE A 492 -141.16 -56.69 72.12
N VAL A 493 -140.22 -57.57 71.84
CA VAL A 493 -140.26 -58.98 72.26
C VAL A 493 -140.32 -59.08 73.79
N GLY A 494 -139.51 -58.30 74.51
CA GLY A 494 -139.56 -58.26 75.98
C GLY A 494 -140.91 -57.80 76.55
N VAL A 495 -141.59 -56.85 75.89
CA VAL A 495 -142.95 -56.44 76.25
C VAL A 495 -143.93 -57.60 76.00
N ILE A 496 -143.82 -58.32 74.89
CA ILE A 496 -144.69 -59.48 74.58
C ILE A 496 -144.48 -60.60 75.61
N THR A 497 -143.23 -60.90 75.99
CA THR A 497 -142.92 -61.89 77.05
C THR A 497 -143.58 -61.49 78.37
N SER A 498 -143.49 -60.21 78.74
CA SER A 498 -144.15 -59.67 79.94
C SER A 498 -145.68 -59.80 79.87
N ILE A 499 -146.29 -59.55 78.71
CA ILE A 499 -147.73 -59.75 78.49
C ILE A 499 -148.10 -61.24 78.58
N ALA A 500 -147.28 -62.14 78.03
CA ALA A 500 -147.51 -63.59 78.10
C ALA A 500 -147.40 -64.10 79.55
N GLU A 501 -146.47 -63.60 80.36
CA GLU A 501 -146.39 -63.90 81.79
C GLU A 501 -147.61 -63.40 82.56
N GLN A 502 -148.02 -62.14 82.33
CA GLN A 502 -149.24 -61.59 82.93
C GLN A 502 -150.48 -62.39 82.52
N THR A 503 -150.59 -62.76 81.25
CA THR A 503 -151.71 -63.55 80.72
C THR A 503 -151.73 -64.96 81.34
N ASN A 504 -150.56 -65.58 81.52
CA ASN A 504 -150.44 -66.88 82.19
C ASN A 504 -150.85 -66.81 83.67
N LEU A 505 -150.50 -65.73 84.38
CA LEU A 505 -150.93 -65.49 85.77
C LEU A 505 -152.44 -65.22 85.86
N LEU A 506 -153.00 -64.43 84.95
CA LEU A 506 -154.45 -64.19 84.86
C LEU A 506 -155.21 -65.48 84.58
N ALA A 507 -154.72 -66.28 83.64
CA ALA A 507 -155.29 -67.58 83.30
C ALA A 507 -155.21 -68.57 84.47
N LEU A 508 -154.09 -68.59 85.21
CA LEU A 508 -153.96 -69.40 86.43
C LEU A 508 -154.98 -68.98 87.50
N ASN A 509 -155.14 -67.68 87.73
CA ASN A 509 -156.15 -67.16 88.66
C ASN A 509 -157.57 -67.52 88.22
N ALA A 510 -157.87 -67.44 86.92
CA ALA A 510 -159.15 -67.84 86.35
C ALA A 510 -159.41 -69.34 86.49
N ALA A 511 -158.39 -70.19 86.27
CA ALA A 511 -158.49 -71.64 86.45
C ALA A 511 -158.74 -72.02 87.93
N ILE A 512 -158.10 -71.33 88.87
CA ILE A 512 -158.33 -71.49 90.31
C ILE A 512 -159.78 -71.13 90.67
N GLU A 513 -160.30 -70.00 90.19
CA GLU A 513 -161.67 -69.57 90.50
C GLU A 513 -162.72 -70.46 89.81
N ALA A 514 -162.42 -70.97 88.62
CA ALA A 514 -163.27 -71.94 87.92
C ALA A 514 -163.32 -73.30 88.66
N ALA A 515 -162.20 -73.77 89.21
CA ALA A 515 -162.17 -74.96 90.06
C ALA A 515 -162.96 -74.75 91.38
N ARG A 516 -162.95 -73.52 91.90
CA ARG A 516 -163.70 -73.13 93.11
C ARG A 516 -165.22 -73.10 92.90
N ALA A 517 -165.69 -72.82 91.68
CA ALA A 517 -167.10 -72.80 91.31
C ALA A 517 -167.73 -74.20 91.06
N GLY A 518 -166.96 -75.29 91.15
CA GLY A 518 -167.45 -76.66 91.00
C GLY A 518 -168.00 -76.99 89.61
N GLU A 519 -169.10 -77.73 89.51
CA GLU A 519 -169.68 -78.18 88.22
C GLU A 519 -170.10 -77.00 87.30
N GLN A 520 -170.45 -75.83 87.87
CA GLN A 520 -170.81 -74.63 87.08
C GLN A 520 -169.58 -73.96 86.43
N GLY A 521 -168.37 -74.24 86.92
CA GLY A 521 -167.11 -73.65 86.44
C GLY A 521 -166.40 -74.45 85.34
N ARG A 522 -166.88 -75.67 84.99
CA ARG A 522 -166.17 -76.58 84.06
C ARG A 522 -165.87 -75.95 82.70
N GLY A 523 -166.83 -75.25 82.10
CA GLY A 523 -166.61 -74.57 80.81
C GLY A 523 -165.57 -73.45 80.89
N PHE A 524 -165.56 -72.72 82.01
CA PHE A 524 -164.60 -71.65 82.27
C PHE A 524 -163.19 -72.18 82.56
N ALA A 525 -163.07 -73.31 83.27
CA ALA A 525 -161.79 -73.95 83.56
C ALA A 525 -161.08 -74.38 82.27
N VAL A 526 -161.80 -74.96 81.31
CA VAL A 526 -161.24 -75.36 80.00
C VAL A 526 -160.71 -74.15 79.23
N VAL A 527 -161.45 -73.04 79.21
CA VAL A 527 -161.00 -71.80 78.54
C VAL A 527 -159.79 -71.21 79.26
N ALA A 528 -159.75 -71.23 80.59
CA ALA A 528 -158.62 -70.74 81.37
C ALA A 528 -157.35 -71.58 81.14
N ASP A 529 -157.46 -72.91 81.10
CA ASP A 529 -156.33 -73.79 80.77
C ASP A 529 -155.84 -73.59 79.32
N GLU A 530 -156.74 -73.36 78.36
CA GLU A 530 -156.38 -73.06 76.97
C GLU A 530 -155.66 -71.71 76.85
N VAL A 531 -156.12 -70.67 77.56
CA VAL A 531 -155.45 -69.36 77.63
C VAL A 531 -154.08 -69.49 78.30
N ARG A 532 -153.97 -70.31 79.36
CA ARG A 532 -152.69 -70.58 80.04
C ARG A 532 -151.71 -71.28 79.10
N ASN A 533 -152.17 -72.28 78.36
CA ASN A 533 -151.37 -73.00 77.37
C ASN A 533 -150.91 -72.05 76.24
N LEU A 534 -151.82 -71.22 75.70
CA LEU A 534 -151.50 -70.20 74.71
C LEU A 534 -150.47 -69.19 75.22
N ALA A 535 -150.60 -68.74 76.48
CA ALA A 535 -149.64 -67.85 77.11
C ALA A 535 -148.26 -68.51 77.31
N SER A 536 -148.22 -69.79 77.68
CA SER A 536 -146.95 -70.56 77.75
C SER A 536 -146.28 -70.70 76.38
N ARG A 537 -147.06 -71.09 75.35
CA ARG A 537 -146.56 -71.19 73.96
C ARG A 537 -146.09 -69.84 73.42
N THR A 538 -146.77 -68.75 73.80
CA THR A 538 -146.35 -67.37 73.44
C THR A 538 -145.02 -67.04 74.10
N ARG A 539 -144.84 -67.38 75.39
CA ARG A 539 -143.57 -67.19 76.11
C ARG A 539 -142.43 -67.94 75.45
N GLU A 540 -142.61 -69.23 75.19
CA GLU A 540 -141.62 -70.09 74.51
C GLU A 540 -141.23 -69.50 73.14
N ALA A 541 -142.20 -69.09 72.33
CA ALA A 541 -141.92 -68.44 71.04
C ALA A 541 -141.19 -67.10 71.20
N THR A 542 -141.54 -66.28 72.20
CA THR A 542 -140.81 -65.04 72.46
C THR A 542 -139.40 -65.25 72.97
N ASP A 543 -139.14 -66.32 73.73
CA ASP A 543 -137.79 -66.67 74.19
C ASP A 543 -136.91 -67.11 73.01
N GLU A 544 -137.46 -67.90 72.07
CA GLU A 544 -136.77 -68.23 70.82
C GLU A 544 -136.46 -66.98 69.98
N ILE A 545 -137.44 -66.07 69.82
CA ILE A 545 -137.24 -64.80 69.10
C ILE A 545 -136.19 -63.94 69.81
N SER A 546 -136.21 -63.85 71.14
CA SER A 546 -135.22 -63.12 71.93
C SER A 546 -133.80 -63.66 71.68
N GLY A 547 -133.63 -64.99 71.66
CA GLY A 547 -132.35 -65.63 71.31
C GLY A 547 -131.89 -65.32 69.88
N MET A 548 -132.80 -65.29 68.91
CA MET A 548 -132.50 -64.88 67.53
C MET A 548 -132.07 -63.41 67.46
N ILE A 549 -132.78 -62.50 68.15
CA ILE A 549 -132.44 -61.08 68.19
C ILE A 549 -131.09 -60.84 68.85
N GLN A 550 -130.79 -61.50 69.98
CA GLN A 550 -129.48 -61.43 70.62
C GLN A 550 -128.36 -61.92 69.67
N SER A 551 -128.62 -62.95 68.88
CA SER A 551 -127.66 -63.43 67.87
C SER A 551 -127.45 -62.40 66.76
N ILE A 552 -128.51 -61.78 66.24
CA ILE A 552 -128.41 -60.70 65.25
C ILE A 552 -127.65 -59.49 65.81
N GLN A 553 -127.90 -59.08 67.05
CA GLN A 553 -127.19 -57.98 67.72
C GLN A 553 -125.69 -58.28 67.86
N ARG A 554 -125.34 -59.50 68.27
CA ARG A 554 -123.94 -59.94 68.37
C ARG A 554 -123.25 -59.97 67.00
N GLU A 555 -123.93 -60.50 65.98
CA GLU A 555 -123.39 -60.58 64.61
C GLU A 555 -123.23 -59.20 63.96
N THR A 556 -124.19 -58.29 64.17
CA THR A 556 -124.10 -56.89 63.71
C THR A 556 -122.98 -56.12 64.42
N GLY A 557 -122.80 -56.31 65.73
CA GLY A 557 -121.67 -55.73 66.47
C GLY A 557 -120.31 -56.22 65.94
N ASN A 558 -120.18 -57.52 65.67
CA ASN A 558 -118.98 -58.09 65.05
C ASN A 558 -118.74 -57.52 63.63
N ALA A 559 -119.79 -57.35 62.84
CA ALA A 559 -119.70 -56.76 61.50
C ALA A 559 -119.25 -55.29 61.54
N ILE A 560 -119.75 -54.47 62.49
CA ILE A 560 -119.28 -53.08 62.69
C ILE A 560 -117.80 -53.06 63.04
N SER A 561 -117.36 -53.86 64.02
CA SER A 561 -115.94 -53.95 64.40
C SER A 561 -115.05 -54.35 63.22
N THR A 562 -115.52 -55.25 62.36
CA THR A 562 -114.80 -55.69 61.16
C THR A 562 -114.71 -54.56 60.12
N MET A 563 -115.77 -53.76 59.97
CA MET A 563 -115.79 -52.60 59.07
C MET A 563 -114.90 -51.45 59.57
N GLU A 564 -114.86 -51.18 60.87
CA GLU A 564 -113.93 -50.20 61.47
C GLU A 564 -112.47 -50.61 61.24
N HIS A 565 -112.15 -51.89 61.47
CA HIS A 565 -110.83 -52.42 61.17
C HIS A 565 -110.50 -52.33 59.67
N GLY A 566 -111.46 -52.68 58.80
CA GLY A 566 -111.35 -52.51 57.35
C GLY A 566 -111.06 -51.07 56.94
N ASN A 567 -111.74 -50.09 57.54
CA ASN A 567 -111.51 -48.67 57.26
C ASN A 567 -110.11 -48.21 57.68
N THR A 568 -109.60 -48.71 58.80
CA THR A 568 -108.21 -48.46 59.24
C THR A 568 -107.20 -49.01 58.24
N LEU A 569 -107.37 -50.27 57.80
CA LEU A 569 -106.52 -50.89 56.77
C LEU A 569 -106.57 -50.13 55.44
N MET A 570 -107.73 -49.58 55.08
CA MET A 570 -107.88 -48.74 53.88
C MET A 570 -107.10 -47.43 53.96
N GLN A 571 -107.13 -46.75 55.11
CA GLN A 571 -106.34 -45.53 55.33
C GLN A 571 -104.83 -45.82 55.31
N GLU A 572 -104.39 -46.91 55.93
CA GLU A 572 -103.00 -47.36 55.84
C GLU A 572 -102.60 -47.68 54.40
N GLY A 573 -103.48 -48.34 53.64
CA GLY A 573 -103.29 -48.64 52.22
C GLY A 573 -103.11 -47.37 51.38
N LEU A 574 -103.95 -46.35 51.61
CA LEU A 574 -103.84 -45.04 50.95
C LEU A 574 -102.52 -44.34 51.28
N SER A 575 -102.10 -44.33 52.55
CA SER A 575 -100.82 -43.74 52.96
C SER A 575 -99.64 -44.44 52.29
N ARG A 576 -99.61 -45.77 52.30
CA ARG A 576 -98.55 -46.55 51.64
C ARG A 576 -98.52 -46.32 50.13
N ASN A 577 -99.69 -46.18 49.51
CA ASN A 577 -99.80 -45.89 48.08
C ASN A 577 -99.21 -44.51 47.75
N ALA A 578 -99.50 -43.49 48.58
CA ALA A 578 -98.91 -42.16 48.45
C ALA A 578 -97.38 -42.16 48.61
N ASP A 579 -96.84 -42.93 49.55
CA ASP A 579 -95.39 -43.08 49.74
C ASP A 579 -94.71 -43.69 48.50
N VAL A 580 -95.30 -44.73 47.91
CA VAL A 580 -94.80 -45.35 46.68
C VAL A 580 -94.88 -44.38 45.50
N ALA A 581 -95.98 -43.64 45.36
CA ALA A 581 -96.14 -42.63 44.31
C ALA A 581 -95.08 -41.52 44.41
N SER A 582 -94.76 -41.08 45.63
CA SER A 582 -93.69 -40.11 45.90
C SER A 582 -92.29 -40.68 45.57
N ALA A 583 -92.04 -41.93 45.93
CA ALA A 583 -90.80 -42.62 45.57
C ALA A 583 -90.62 -42.72 44.04
N LEU A 584 -91.67 -43.07 43.30
CA LEU A 584 -91.67 -43.08 41.85
C LEU A 584 -91.42 -41.68 41.27
N ALA A 585 -92.04 -40.62 41.80
CA ALA A 585 -91.78 -39.26 41.34
C ALA A 585 -90.30 -38.86 41.49
N ARG A 586 -89.64 -39.28 42.58
CA ARG A 586 -88.20 -39.06 42.77
C ARG A 586 -87.34 -39.85 41.77
N ILE A 587 -87.74 -41.08 41.43
CA ILE A 587 -87.03 -41.91 40.42
C ILE A 587 -87.15 -41.30 39.02
N ASP A 588 -88.31 -40.74 38.65
CA ASP A 588 -88.52 -40.06 37.36
C ASP A 588 -87.58 -38.86 37.21
N GLU A 589 -87.51 -38.02 38.24
CA GLU A 589 -86.61 -36.85 38.27
C GLU A 589 -85.13 -37.26 38.20
N GLN A 590 -84.73 -38.26 38.98
CA GLN A 590 -83.36 -38.79 38.96
C GLN A 590 -83.00 -39.38 37.58
N SER A 591 -83.93 -40.10 36.94
CA SER A 591 -83.72 -40.68 35.62
C SER A 591 -83.57 -39.60 34.54
N ARG A 592 -84.36 -38.53 34.59
CA ARG A 592 -84.20 -37.37 33.70
C ARG A 592 -82.87 -36.66 33.91
N SER A 593 -82.48 -36.42 35.16
CA SER A 593 -81.19 -35.80 35.49
C SER A 593 -80.02 -36.65 35.02
N ALA A 594 -80.12 -37.98 35.16
CA ALA A 594 -79.10 -38.91 34.67
C ALA A 594 -78.98 -38.84 33.14
N GLY A 595 -80.12 -38.84 32.41
CA GLY A 595 -80.13 -38.68 30.96
C GLY A 595 -79.43 -37.40 30.48
N GLN A 596 -79.67 -36.27 31.15
CA GLN A 596 -78.97 -35.01 30.85
C GLN A 596 -77.45 -35.09 31.08
N GLN A 597 -77.01 -35.76 32.15
CA GLN A 597 -75.59 -35.96 32.43
C GLN A 597 -74.93 -36.86 31.38
N PHE A 598 -75.60 -37.94 30.95
CA PHE A 598 -75.07 -38.82 29.92
C PHE A 598 -74.92 -38.09 28.58
N ALA A 599 -75.89 -37.26 28.19
CA ALA A 599 -75.78 -36.41 26.99
C ALA A 599 -74.58 -35.43 27.05
N ALA A 600 -74.33 -34.84 28.23
CA ALA A 600 -73.16 -33.98 28.42
C ALA A 600 -71.84 -34.76 28.33
N ILE A 601 -71.79 -35.98 28.88
CA ILE A 601 -70.61 -36.85 28.75
C ILE A 601 -70.37 -37.24 27.29
N THR A 602 -71.42 -37.62 26.54
CA THR A 602 -71.33 -37.92 25.09
C THR A 602 -70.73 -36.76 24.30
N THR A 603 -71.16 -35.53 24.60
CA THR A 603 -70.62 -34.32 23.95
C THR A 603 -69.14 -34.14 24.28
N ALA A 604 -68.78 -34.26 25.56
CA ALA A 604 -67.40 -34.13 26.01
C ALA A 604 -66.47 -35.20 25.41
N THR A 605 -66.94 -36.44 25.26
CA THR A 605 -66.14 -37.52 24.66
C THR A 605 -65.99 -37.37 23.14
N GLN A 606 -66.97 -36.77 22.45
CA GLN A 606 -66.82 -36.38 21.05
C GLN A 606 -65.78 -35.28 20.86
N GLU A 607 -65.74 -34.26 21.74
CA GLU A 607 -64.68 -33.26 21.76
C GLU A 607 -63.30 -33.88 22.06
N GLN A 608 -63.22 -34.84 22.98
CA GLN A 608 -62.00 -35.59 23.26
C GLN A 608 -61.51 -36.38 22.04
N SER A 609 -62.40 -37.05 21.30
CA SER A 609 -62.06 -37.77 20.07
C SER A 609 -61.54 -36.83 18.97
N SER A 610 -62.16 -35.65 18.82
CA SER A 610 -61.67 -34.60 17.91
C SER A 610 -60.28 -34.11 18.32
N THR A 611 -60.05 -33.89 19.61
CA THR A 611 -58.75 -33.48 20.16
C THR A 611 -57.69 -34.56 19.95
N ALA A 612 -58.04 -35.84 20.09
CA ALA A 612 -57.15 -36.96 19.79
C ALA A 612 -56.71 -36.97 18.33
N THR A 613 -57.63 -36.69 17.40
CA THR A 613 -57.33 -36.59 15.96
C THR A 613 -56.34 -35.46 15.68
N LEU A 614 -56.53 -34.29 16.31
CA LEU A 614 -55.59 -33.17 16.21
C LEU A 614 -54.22 -33.53 16.79
N LEU A 615 -54.19 -34.22 17.94
CA LEU A 615 -52.95 -34.64 18.59
C LEU A 615 -52.17 -35.64 17.73
N SER A 616 -52.86 -36.55 17.05
CA SER A 616 -52.26 -37.47 16.07
C SER A 616 -51.59 -36.72 14.92
N SER A 617 -52.26 -35.71 14.34
CA SER A 617 -51.68 -34.86 13.29
C SER A 617 -50.45 -34.08 13.77
N ASN A 618 -50.48 -33.55 15.00
CA ASN A 618 -49.33 -32.89 15.60
C ASN A 618 -48.16 -33.86 15.80
N LEU A 619 -48.42 -35.08 16.28
CA LEU A 619 -47.40 -36.11 16.44
C LEU A 619 -46.74 -36.49 15.11
N GLN A 620 -47.53 -36.57 14.03
CA GLN A 620 -46.97 -36.81 12.70
C GLN A 620 -46.05 -35.67 12.23
N SER A 621 -46.41 -34.42 12.54
CA SER A 621 -45.57 -33.25 12.24
C SER A 621 -44.27 -33.27 13.05
N ILE A 622 -44.34 -33.67 14.34
CA ILE A 622 -43.15 -33.83 15.20
C ILE A 622 -42.27 -34.98 14.69
N ALA A 623 -42.86 -36.08 14.22
CA ALA A 623 -42.13 -37.21 13.65
C ALA A 623 -41.34 -36.78 12.40
N LEU A 624 -41.96 -36.01 11.50
CA LEU A 624 -41.30 -35.46 10.31
C LEU A 624 -40.16 -34.52 10.70
N ALA A 625 -40.39 -33.60 11.64
CA ALA A 625 -39.36 -32.68 12.11
C ALA A 625 -38.17 -33.43 12.74
N ASN A 626 -38.41 -34.46 13.54
CA ASN A 626 -37.37 -35.31 14.13
C ASN A 626 -36.56 -36.03 13.03
N SER A 627 -37.24 -36.58 12.02
CA SER A 627 -36.57 -37.21 10.88
C SER A 627 -35.66 -36.24 10.11
N GLU A 628 -36.13 -35.02 9.83
CA GLU A 628 -35.32 -33.97 9.18
C GLU A 628 -34.11 -33.59 10.04
N GLN A 629 -34.32 -33.46 11.35
CA GLN A 629 -33.27 -33.18 12.31
C GLN A 629 -32.19 -34.26 12.36
N ARG A 630 -32.56 -35.54 12.24
CA ARG A 630 -31.59 -36.65 12.13
C ARG A 630 -30.71 -36.52 10.90
N GLU A 631 -31.27 -36.10 9.77
CA GLU A 631 -30.51 -35.86 8.54
C GLU A 631 -29.51 -34.72 8.73
N VAL A 632 -29.94 -33.60 9.34
CA VAL A 632 -29.06 -32.46 9.64
C VAL A 632 -27.91 -32.87 10.56
N VAL A 633 -28.18 -33.64 11.62
CA VAL A 633 -27.15 -34.14 12.53
C VAL A 633 -26.18 -35.09 11.84
N SER A 634 -26.67 -35.96 10.95
CA SER A 634 -25.83 -36.83 10.13
C SER A 634 -24.86 -36.00 9.26
N ASN A 635 -25.36 -34.96 8.60
CA ASN A 635 -24.54 -34.05 7.80
C ASN A 635 -23.51 -33.28 8.65
N LEU A 636 -23.86 -32.87 9.88
CA LEU A 636 -22.92 -32.26 10.82
C LEU A 636 -21.80 -33.22 11.22
N ALA A 637 -22.12 -34.50 11.45
CA ALA A 637 -21.11 -35.52 11.75
C ALA A 637 -20.14 -35.74 10.57
N ILE A 638 -20.65 -35.76 9.34
CA ILE A 638 -19.82 -35.82 8.13
C ILE A 638 -18.92 -34.59 8.02
N THR A 639 -19.49 -33.39 8.18
CA THR A 639 -18.74 -32.12 8.11
C THR A 639 -17.65 -32.04 9.19
N ALA A 640 -17.95 -32.51 10.41
CA ALA A 640 -16.96 -32.60 11.48
C ALA A 640 -15.77 -33.50 11.09
N LYS A 641 -16.04 -34.64 10.45
CA LYS A 641 -15.00 -35.56 9.96
C LYS A 641 -14.16 -34.96 8.83
N GLU A 642 -14.79 -34.19 7.94
CA GLU A 642 -14.08 -33.44 6.90
C GLU A 642 -13.16 -32.37 7.50
N LEU A 643 -13.63 -31.62 8.51
CA LEU A 643 -12.82 -30.65 9.25
C LEU A 643 -11.63 -31.30 9.97
N GLU A 644 -11.84 -32.47 10.59
CA GLU A 644 -10.76 -33.26 11.21
C GLU A 644 -9.70 -33.63 10.17
N THR A 645 -10.14 -34.09 8.99
CA THR A 645 -9.24 -34.46 7.88
C THR A 645 -8.48 -33.25 7.34
N LEU A 646 -9.15 -32.11 7.14
CA LEU A 646 -8.55 -30.85 6.70
C LEU A 646 -7.52 -30.34 7.72
N ALA A 647 -7.86 -30.35 9.01
CA ALA A 647 -6.96 -29.93 10.08
C ALA A 647 -5.73 -30.84 10.17
N ALA A 648 -5.90 -32.16 10.05
CA ALA A 648 -4.81 -33.12 10.01
C ALA A 648 -3.91 -32.91 8.78
N GLY A 649 -4.49 -32.63 7.61
CA GLY A 649 -3.76 -32.30 6.38
C GLY A 649 -2.97 -31.00 6.50
N LEU A 650 -3.57 -29.94 7.06
CA LEU A 650 -2.92 -28.67 7.31
C LEU A 650 -1.74 -28.84 8.29
N ARG A 651 -1.95 -29.60 9.37
CA ARG A 651 -0.88 -29.93 10.32
C ARG A 651 0.26 -30.67 9.64
N HIS A 652 -0.04 -31.65 8.78
CA HIS A 652 0.97 -32.40 8.06
C HIS A 652 1.84 -31.53 7.14
N GLU A 653 1.23 -30.59 6.40
CA GLU A 653 1.99 -29.65 5.54
C GLU A 653 2.85 -28.68 6.36
N VAL A 654 2.37 -28.28 7.54
CA VAL A 654 3.07 -27.34 8.42
C VAL A 654 4.19 -28.04 9.21
N ASP A 655 4.02 -29.31 9.60
CA ASP A 655 5.04 -30.16 10.24
C ASP A 655 6.24 -30.45 9.32
N ARG A 656 6.05 -30.25 8.01
CA ARG A 656 7.13 -30.32 7.02
C ARG A 656 8.14 -29.19 7.19
N PHE A 657 7.75 -28.11 7.87
CA PHE A 657 8.63 -27.04 8.29
C PHE A 657 9.13 -27.30 9.72
N ARG A 658 10.44 -27.32 9.91
CA ARG A 658 11.15 -27.65 11.15
C ARG A 658 11.59 -26.45 11.95
#